data_AF-A0A094IU82-F1
#
_entry.id   AF-A0A094IU82-F1
#
_cell.length_a   1.000
_cell.length_b   1.000
_cell.length_c   1.000
_cell.angle_alpha   90.00
_cell.angle_beta   90.00
_cell.angle_gamma   90.00
#
_symmetry.space_group_name_H-M   'P 1'
#
loop_
_entity.id
_entity.type
_entity.pdbx_description
1 polymer ?
#
loop_
_entity_poly.entity_id
_entity_poly.type
_entity_poly.pdbx_seq_one_letter_code
_entity_poly.pdbx_strand_id
1 'polypeptide(L)'
;MQFPVVFTKAVFANVFLASYAVSALSISPQMPLHNTGSESSSLVGLLSLHKSLIEIPSISGAEHDVAQWLASYLEGAGFTVKSQVVSTHPPRENVFAYIGSALRTRTLITSHIDTVPPFWPYERRGDEIWGRGSVDAKGAVAAQIKAVEALRDSKSISEGDVGMLFVVGEEVNGAGMLKVNDLGLSWETVIFGEPTELKLASGHKGILKFRLDAHGKGGHSGYPEVGRNANEMLIHALTELPNIDWPRSERFGNTTYNIGRMDGGVADNVIAADAYALVSVRVADGDPEVLERTIRDALLAAAPDVKITYAPGGYGPVPINHDVEGFESMVVNYGTDILHLDGDHKRYLYGPGSILLAHSDHEHLKISDLEEAVEGYKKLLATAPALSHPFTTRHYSSPSMFNHRTVQIILDFDGTITTKDTIEPLVQSAIALQHPSLSPSELSQTPQAEAWRNCKLQYLADLSAHYEKENHEPSDGVAVTGPSRLEREQRSLEALRDVEWASVERVGESGIFKGISRDSFREMGRAAAAGDPQGENDKVVVVREDFPEFRKWILQFVGGEWGVVSVNWSWRWVRGVLDVVVGDFNVTRIHGYVVANDIDGSTGMIRGYPLHMMNKKRTHLLTTADKLLAQKIMLHDSFSLGVSSPQPLTVYIGDSPTDLSPLLHADIGIIMNSPSSTPGALNVIIDKCGYRVLPVAEYKGLYCKGENENEAILLSANNFTEIMESGMLQDEEWDATAAKAAWKKAESMG
;
A
#
# COMPACT_ATOMS: atom_id res chain seq x y z
N MET A 1 -3.72 -45.09 -80.59
CA MET A 1 -4.53 -44.84 -79.37
C MET A 1 -3.95 -43.57 -78.77
N GLN A 2 -4.58 -42.39 -78.96
CA GLN A 2 -5.67 -41.80 -78.15
C GLN A 2 -5.14 -41.37 -76.76
N PHE A 3 -4.97 -40.08 -76.37
CA PHE A 3 -5.80 -38.85 -76.37
C PHE A 3 -7.07 -38.89 -75.46
N PRO A 4 -7.51 -37.77 -74.83
CA PRO A 4 -6.84 -36.50 -74.46
C PRO A 4 -6.47 -36.53 -72.93
N VAL A 5 -6.47 -35.54 -72.01
CA VAL A 5 -6.80 -34.08 -71.82
C VAL A 5 -5.80 -33.61 -70.70
N VAL A 6 -5.14 -32.44 -70.57
CA VAL A 6 -5.48 -30.99 -70.65
C VAL A 6 -6.48 -30.57 -69.53
N PHE A 7 -6.34 -29.52 -68.71
CA PHE A 7 -5.62 -28.22 -68.69
C PHE A 7 -4.56 -28.13 -67.53
N THR A 8 -3.62 -27.18 -67.29
CA THR A 8 -3.20 -25.80 -67.74
C THR A 8 -3.93 -24.56 -67.15
N LYS A 9 -3.33 -23.40 -66.81
CA LYS A 9 -1.95 -22.85 -66.92
C LYS A 9 -1.73 -21.73 -65.85
N ALA A 10 -0.49 -21.27 -65.63
CA ALA A 10 -0.15 -20.14 -64.72
C ALA A 10 0.26 -18.85 -65.48
N VAL A 11 0.26 -17.67 -64.81
CA VAL A 11 1.02 -16.43 -65.18
C VAL A 11 0.81 -15.29 -64.13
N PHE A 12 1.92 -14.68 -63.65
CA PHE A 12 2.14 -13.31 -63.08
C PHE A 12 1.22 -12.80 -61.92
N ALA A 13 1.62 -12.02 -60.90
CA ALA A 13 2.70 -11.05 -60.62
C ALA A 13 2.36 -9.56 -60.88
N ASN A 14 2.57 -8.73 -59.83
CA ASN A 14 2.45 -7.26 -59.73
C ASN A 14 1.03 -6.64 -59.70
N VAL A 15 1.00 -5.35 -59.27
CA VAL A 15 -0.17 -4.48 -58.97
C VAL A 15 -0.97 -4.96 -57.73
N PHE A 16 -1.22 -4.18 -56.68
CA PHE A 16 -1.24 -2.72 -56.53
C PHE A 16 -0.23 -2.18 -55.49
N LEU A 17 0.62 -1.23 -55.92
CA LEU A 17 1.17 -0.17 -55.07
C LEU A 17 1.45 1.05 -55.96
N ALA A 18 0.98 2.23 -55.53
CA ALA A 18 1.24 3.56 -56.11
C ALA A 18 1.11 3.75 -57.65
N SER A 19 -0.07 4.19 -58.11
CA SER A 19 -0.13 5.15 -59.22
C SER A 19 0.02 6.57 -58.64
N TYR A 20 0.86 7.40 -59.27
CA TYR A 20 1.37 8.64 -58.69
C TYR A 20 0.61 9.92 -59.11
N ALA A 21 0.75 10.94 -58.26
CA ALA A 21 0.86 12.36 -58.59
C ALA A 21 -0.32 13.18 -59.18
N VAL A 22 -0.69 14.20 -58.40
CA VAL A 22 -0.78 15.63 -58.79
C VAL A 22 -1.72 16.02 -59.93
N SER A 23 -2.80 16.70 -59.54
CA SER A 23 -3.20 17.98 -60.14
C SER A 23 -3.77 18.87 -59.04
N ALA A 24 -3.52 20.19 -59.09
CA ALA A 24 -3.85 21.13 -58.02
C ALA A 24 -4.75 22.26 -58.50
N LEU A 25 -5.46 22.89 -57.55
CA LEU A 25 -6.16 24.19 -57.65
C LEU A 25 -7.36 24.29 -58.62
N SER A 26 -8.59 24.31 -58.07
CA SER A 26 -9.52 25.48 -58.18
C SER A 26 -10.89 25.29 -57.48
N ILE A 27 -11.15 26.08 -56.42
CA ILE A 27 -12.26 27.05 -56.25
C ILE A 27 -13.60 26.70 -56.97
N SER A 28 -14.80 26.62 -56.36
CA SER A 28 -15.38 27.30 -55.17
C SER A 28 -16.56 26.50 -54.53
N PRO A 29 -17.18 26.93 -53.40
CA PRO A 29 -18.10 26.12 -52.59
C PRO A 29 -19.62 26.31 -52.87
N GLN A 30 -20.43 25.41 -52.30
CA GLN A 30 -21.87 25.63 -52.05
C GLN A 30 -22.27 25.24 -50.61
N MET A 31 -22.87 26.20 -49.90
CA MET A 31 -23.77 26.03 -48.75
C MET A 31 -25.22 25.81 -49.27
N PRO A 32 -26.27 25.45 -48.48
CA PRO A 32 -26.43 25.56 -47.02
C PRO A 32 -26.95 24.23 -46.35
N LEU A 33 -27.14 24.09 -45.03
CA LEU A 33 -28.02 24.85 -44.11
C LEU A 33 -27.46 25.01 -42.69
N HIS A 34 -27.65 26.22 -42.13
CA HIS A 34 -27.64 26.46 -40.69
C HIS A 34 -28.85 25.77 -40.02
N ASN A 35 -28.68 25.17 -38.84
CA ASN A 35 -29.15 25.77 -37.57
C ASN A 35 -29.13 24.78 -36.38
N THR A 36 -28.02 24.74 -35.63
CA THR A 36 -27.99 24.46 -34.18
C THR A 36 -26.89 25.33 -33.56
N GLY A 37 -27.06 25.73 -32.30
CA GLY A 37 -26.35 26.86 -31.68
C GLY A 37 -24.83 26.90 -31.81
N SER A 38 -24.28 28.11 -31.94
CA SER A 38 -22.87 28.37 -31.69
C SER A 38 -22.59 28.22 -30.19
N GLU A 39 -21.91 27.14 -29.81
CA GLU A 39 -21.46 26.94 -28.42
C GLU A 39 -20.61 28.16 -27.97
N SER A 40 -20.84 28.62 -26.73
CA SER A 40 -20.14 29.79 -26.20
C SER A 40 -18.66 29.47 -25.96
N SER A 41 -17.78 30.46 -26.03
CA SER A 41 -16.34 30.23 -25.80
C SER A 41 -16.03 29.70 -24.39
N SER A 42 -16.91 30.00 -23.41
CA SER A 42 -16.85 29.42 -22.06
C SER A 42 -17.30 27.97 -22.04
N LEU A 43 -18.39 27.61 -22.74
CA LEU A 43 -18.86 26.23 -22.86
C LEU A 43 -17.82 25.35 -23.57
N VAL A 44 -17.27 25.81 -24.70
CA VAL A 44 -16.20 25.09 -25.42
C VAL A 44 -14.98 24.86 -24.51
N GLY A 45 -14.62 25.85 -23.68
CA GLY A 45 -13.54 25.73 -22.70
C GLY A 45 -13.84 24.75 -21.56
N LEU A 46 -15.08 24.72 -21.06
CA LEU A 46 -15.56 23.79 -20.03
C LEU A 46 -15.57 22.34 -20.54
N LEU A 47 -16.16 22.11 -21.72
CA LEU A 47 -16.21 20.79 -22.37
C LEU A 47 -14.82 20.27 -22.72
N SER A 48 -13.90 21.14 -23.16
CA SER A 48 -12.52 20.74 -23.47
C SER A 48 -11.72 20.33 -22.23
N LEU A 49 -11.91 21.03 -21.10
CA LEU A 49 -11.31 20.69 -19.81
C LEU A 49 -11.86 19.38 -19.26
N HIS A 50 -13.18 19.24 -19.19
CA HIS A 50 -13.87 18.03 -18.75
C HIS A 50 -13.45 16.81 -19.59
N LYS A 51 -13.42 16.97 -20.92
CA LYS A 51 -12.93 15.93 -21.84
C LYS A 51 -11.50 15.51 -21.54
N SER A 52 -10.57 16.46 -21.40
CA SER A 52 -9.15 16.15 -21.19
C SER A 52 -8.92 15.43 -19.85
N LEU A 53 -9.66 15.80 -18.79
CA LEU A 53 -9.63 15.09 -17.50
C LEU A 53 -10.11 13.63 -17.65
N ILE A 54 -11.14 13.37 -18.45
CA ILE A 54 -11.72 12.03 -18.65
C ILE A 54 -10.88 11.17 -19.60
N GLU A 55 -10.27 11.74 -20.64
CA GLU A 55 -9.41 10.99 -21.57
C GLU A 55 -8.12 10.47 -20.93
N ILE A 56 -7.68 11.05 -19.82
CA ILE A 56 -6.55 10.55 -19.04
C ILE A 56 -7.05 9.52 -18.00
N PRO A 57 -6.57 8.26 -18.06
CA PRO A 57 -6.88 7.27 -17.04
C PRO A 57 -6.33 7.69 -15.67
N SER A 58 -7.17 7.61 -14.65
CA SER A 58 -6.77 7.88 -13.27
C SER A 58 -7.53 6.96 -12.32
N ILE A 59 -7.38 5.65 -12.52
CA ILE A 59 -7.87 4.68 -11.54
C ILE A 59 -7.07 4.87 -10.25
N SER A 60 -7.70 4.80 -9.07
CA SER A 60 -7.06 5.06 -7.78
C SER A 60 -5.76 4.26 -7.61
N GLY A 61 -4.67 4.97 -7.30
CA GLY A 61 -3.30 4.43 -7.34
C GLY A 61 -2.49 4.74 -8.61
N ALA A 62 -3.11 5.29 -9.66
CA ALA A 62 -2.49 5.63 -10.94
C ALA A 62 -2.83 7.07 -11.40
N GLU A 63 -2.87 8.03 -10.48
CA GLU A 63 -3.33 9.40 -10.72
C GLU A 63 -2.27 10.35 -11.28
N HIS A 64 -1.00 9.96 -11.31
CA HIS A 64 0.13 10.85 -11.64
C HIS A 64 -0.05 11.59 -12.97
N ASP A 65 -0.45 10.88 -14.03
CA ASP A 65 -0.57 11.48 -15.38
C ASP A 65 -1.65 12.57 -15.44
N VAL A 66 -2.79 12.39 -14.75
CA VAL A 66 -3.84 13.42 -14.69
C VAL A 66 -3.46 14.57 -13.76
N ALA A 67 -2.74 14.29 -12.67
CA ALA A 67 -2.24 15.32 -11.75
C ALA A 67 -1.20 16.23 -12.42
N GLN A 68 -0.22 15.65 -13.11
CA GLN A 68 0.80 16.39 -13.88
C GLN A 68 0.18 17.20 -15.03
N TRP A 69 -0.80 16.63 -15.75
CA TRP A 69 -1.55 17.36 -16.77
C TRP A 69 -2.36 18.52 -16.19
N LEU A 70 -3.06 18.30 -15.07
CA LEU A 70 -3.89 19.30 -14.43
C LEU A 70 -3.06 20.44 -13.82
N ALA A 71 -1.91 20.13 -13.22
CA ALA A 71 -0.95 21.12 -12.78
C ALA A 71 -0.49 22.00 -13.96
N SER A 72 -0.06 21.37 -15.06
CA SER A 72 0.35 22.06 -16.30
C SER A 72 -0.76 22.93 -16.90
N TYR A 73 -2.01 22.45 -16.87
CA TYR A 73 -3.18 23.22 -17.30
C TYR A 73 -3.38 24.48 -16.42
N LEU A 74 -3.31 24.34 -15.10
CA LEU A 74 -3.55 25.43 -14.15
C LEU A 74 -2.43 26.47 -14.15
N GLU A 75 -1.17 26.05 -14.31
CA GLU A 75 -0.04 26.97 -14.56
C GLU A 75 -0.23 27.72 -15.88
N GLY A 76 -0.59 27.02 -16.96
CA GLY A 76 -0.90 27.62 -18.27
C GLY A 76 -2.10 28.58 -18.23
N ALA A 77 -3.06 28.34 -17.34
CA ALA A 77 -4.19 29.22 -17.07
C ALA A 77 -3.82 30.43 -16.18
N GLY A 78 -2.59 30.52 -15.66
CA GLY A 78 -2.08 31.65 -14.89
C GLY A 78 -2.28 31.57 -13.36
N PHE A 79 -2.46 30.38 -12.81
CA PHE A 79 -2.41 30.14 -11.36
C PHE A 79 -1.00 29.76 -10.90
N THR A 80 -0.68 30.03 -9.64
CA THR A 80 0.50 29.41 -9.00
C THR A 80 0.11 28.03 -8.51
N VAL A 81 0.87 27.01 -8.87
CA VAL A 81 0.56 25.60 -8.57
C VAL A 81 1.63 24.98 -7.69
N LYS A 82 1.23 24.01 -6.86
CA LYS A 82 2.11 23.11 -6.10
C LYS A 82 1.54 21.70 -6.11
N SER A 83 2.35 20.74 -6.56
CA SER A 83 2.13 19.34 -6.24
C SER A 83 2.39 19.08 -4.75
N GLN A 84 1.51 18.31 -4.12
CA GLN A 84 1.75 17.73 -2.80
C GLN A 84 1.87 16.20 -2.95
N VAL A 85 3.08 15.66 -2.75
CA VAL A 85 3.33 14.21 -2.90
C VAL A 85 2.59 13.43 -1.81
N VAL A 86 1.71 12.52 -2.24
CA VAL A 86 0.97 11.56 -1.40
C VAL A 86 1.69 10.21 -1.36
N SER A 87 2.25 9.77 -2.50
CA SER A 87 3.15 8.61 -2.58
C SER A 87 4.20 8.81 -3.68
N THR A 88 5.33 8.12 -3.56
CA THR A 88 6.37 8.07 -4.60
C THR A 88 6.35 6.76 -5.40
N HIS A 89 5.76 5.69 -4.86
CA HIS A 89 5.74 4.35 -5.44
C HIS A 89 4.40 3.65 -5.17
N PRO A 90 3.45 3.62 -6.12
CA PRO A 90 3.42 4.43 -7.35
C PRO A 90 3.42 5.95 -7.03
N PRO A 91 3.88 6.81 -7.97
CA PRO A 91 3.81 8.26 -7.79
C PRO A 91 2.34 8.70 -7.73
N ARG A 92 1.98 9.50 -6.73
CA ARG A 92 0.63 10.04 -6.48
C ARG A 92 0.75 11.39 -5.81
N GLU A 93 0.00 12.39 -6.25
CA GLU A 93 0.11 13.76 -5.75
C GLU A 93 -1.23 14.52 -5.82
N ASN A 94 -1.51 15.35 -4.81
CA ASN A 94 -2.58 16.35 -4.89
C ASN A 94 -2.08 17.57 -5.68
N VAL A 95 -2.97 18.23 -6.42
CA VAL A 95 -2.67 19.49 -7.14
C VAL A 95 -3.30 20.67 -6.39
N PHE A 96 -2.49 21.53 -5.77
CA PHE A 96 -2.96 22.76 -5.11
C PHE A 96 -2.63 23.98 -5.96
N ALA A 97 -3.64 24.77 -6.34
CA ALA A 97 -3.52 25.93 -7.20
C ALA A 97 -4.21 27.17 -6.61
N TYR A 98 -3.56 28.34 -6.71
CA TYR A 98 -4.08 29.58 -6.11
C TYR A 98 -3.69 30.82 -6.92
N ILE A 99 -4.38 31.93 -6.66
CA ILE A 99 -4.14 33.22 -7.32
C ILE A 99 -2.96 33.93 -6.63
N GLY A 100 -1.99 34.38 -7.41
CA GLY A 100 -0.85 35.16 -6.91
C GLY A 100 0.19 34.32 -6.14
N SER A 101 0.80 34.92 -5.13
CA SER A 101 1.86 34.32 -4.30
C SER A 101 1.35 33.74 -2.96
N ALA A 102 0.21 34.21 -2.46
CA ALA A 102 -0.35 33.84 -1.17
C ALA A 102 -0.89 32.41 -1.13
N LEU A 103 -0.08 31.49 -0.59
CA LEU A 103 -0.43 30.09 -0.33
C LEU A 103 -1.64 29.90 0.62
N ARG A 104 -1.89 30.87 1.50
CA ARG A 104 -3.04 30.88 2.42
C ARG A 104 -4.22 31.54 1.73
N THR A 105 -5.32 30.81 1.60
CA THR A 105 -6.56 31.29 1.00
C THR A 105 -7.69 31.27 2.04
N ARG A 106 -8.66 32.16 1.91
CA ARG A 106 -9.84 32.23 2.79
C ARG A 106 -10.79 31.06 2.57
N THR A 107 -11.01 30.72 1.30
CA THR A 107 -11.84 29.60 0.86
C THR A 107 -10.98 28.53 0.19
N LEU A 108 -11.35 27.27 0.37
CA LEU A 108 -10.88 26.13 -0.41
C LEU A 108 -12.04 25.62 -1.28
N ILE A 109 -11.75 25.25 -2.52
CA ILE A 109 -12.65 24.48 -3.37
C ILE A 109 -11.93 23.21 -3.81
N THR A 110 -12.56 22.06 -3.64
CA THR A 110 -11.87 20.75 -3.72
C THR A 110 -12.78 19.64 -4.24
N SER A 111 -12.17 18.65 -4.89
CA SER A 111 -12.81 17.45 -5.44
C SER A 111 -11.71 16.45 -5.83
N HIS A 112 -12.03 15.17 -6.01
CA HIS A 112 -11.04 14.14 -6.35
C HIS A 112 -10.80 13.99 -7.86
N ILE A 113 -9.61 13.52 -8.23
CA ILE A 113 -9.20 13.26 -9.62
C ILE A 113 -8.95 11.78 -9.92
N ASP A 114 -8.99 10.90 -8.91
CA ASP A 114 -9.06 9.45 -9.11
C ASP A 114 -10.49 8.96 -9.40
N THR A 115 -10.62 7.68 -9.76
CA THR A 115 -11.87 7.05 -10.22
C THR A 115 -11.85 5.52 -10.02
N VAL A 116 -13.01 4.88 -9.87
CA VAL A 116 -13.11 3.40 -9.86
C VAL A 116 -12.78 2.75 -11.21
N PRO A 117 -12.24 1.51 -11.21
CA PRO A 117 -12.13 0.70 -12.42
C PRO A 117 -13.50 0.25 -12.96
N PRO A 118 -13.61 -0.12 -14.24
CA PRO A 118 -12.60 0.02 -15.29
C PRO A 118 -12.52 1.46 -15.82
N PHE A 119 -11.40 1.77 -16.47
CA PHE A 119 -11.30 2.96 -17.33
C PHE A 119 -12.03 2.75 -18.66
N TRP A 120 -12.69 3.79 -19.13
CA TRP A 120 -13.26 3.92 -20.48
C TRP A 120 -13.26 5.41 -20.88
N PRO A 121 -13.06 5.74 -22.17
CA PRO A 121 -12.78 7.11 -22.62
C PRO A 121 -14.03 7.99 -22.69
N TYR A 122 -13.81 9.29 -22.89
CA TYR A 122 -14.85 10.28 -23.14
C TYR A 122 -15.64 9.98 -24.44
N GLU A 123 -16.97 10.02 -24.36
CA GLU A 123 -17.87 10.00 -25.52
C GLU A 123 -18.96 11.07 -25.36
N ARG A 124 -19.20 11.90 -26.39
CA ARG A 124 -20.31 12.86 -26.40
C ARG A 124 -21.49 12.28 -27.19
N ARG A 125 -22.63 12.09 -26.53
CA ARG A 125 -23.89 11.60 -27.11
C ARG A 125 -24.93 12.72 -27.11
N GLY A 126 -24.82 13.62 -28.08
CA GLY A 126 -25.71 14.78 -28.20
C GLY A 126 -25.47 15.82 -27.10
N ASP A 127 -26.43 15.97 -26.19
CA ASP A 127 -26.37 16.79 -24.97
C ASP A 127 -25.83 16.04 -23.74
N GLU A 128 -25.53 14.74 -23.85
CA GLU A 128 -24.90 13.94 -22.80
C GLU A 128 -23.39 13.76 -23.02
N ILE A 129 -22.65 13.65 -21.92
CA ILE A 129 -21.24 13.27 -21.86
C ILE A 129 -21.12 11.98 -21.06
N TRP A 130 -20.49 10.97 -21.65
CA TRP A 130 -20.26 9.64 -21.09
C TRP A 130 -18.76 9.40 -20.88
N GLY A 131 -18.39 8.62 -19.86
CA GLY A 131 -16.99 8.26 -19.55
C GLY A 131 -16.74 8.13 -18.04
N ARG A 132 -15.59 7.58 -17.64
CA ARG A 132 -15.30 7.33 -16.20
C ARG A 132 -14.84 8.63 -15.52
N GLY A 133 -15.54 8.99 -14.46
CA GLY A 133 -15.43 10.29 -13.82
C GLY A 133 -16.08 11.42 -14.62
N SER A 134 -16.89 11.11 -15.64
CA SER A 134 -17.74 12.14 -16.28
C SER A 134 -18.69 12.79 -15.28
N VAL A 135 -19.23 11.97 -14.37
CA VAL A 135 -19.91 12.37 -13.15
C VAL A 135 -18.88 12.50 -12.02
N ASP A 136 -18.13 11.42 -11.75
CA ASP A 136 -17.60 11.16 -10.40
C ASP A 136 -16.06 11.15 -10.30
N ALA A 137 -15.38 12.24 -9.91
CA ALA A 137 -15.88 13.59 -9.68
C ALA A 137 -15.30 14.63 -10.68
N LYS A 138 -14.75 14.19 -11.83
CA LYS A 138 -14.10 15.13 -12.79
C LYS A 138 -15.09 16.14 -13.40
N GLY A 139 -16.39 15.84 -13.37
CA GLY A 139 -17.47 16.80 -13.64
C GLY A 139 -17.47 17.99 -12.66
N ALA A 140 -17.34 17.72 -11.37
CA ALA A 140 -17.14 18.74 -10.35
C ALA A 140 -15.82 19.50 -10.58
N VAL A 141 -14.68 18.79 -10.71
CA VAL A 141 -13.35 19.40 -10.97
C VAL A 141 -13.39 20.42 -12.11
N ALA A 142 -13.94 20.06 -13.27
CA ALA A 142 -14.01 20.94 -14.43
C ALA A 142 -14.86 22.21 -14.16
N ALA A 143 -16.01 22.05 -13.49
CA ALA A 143 -16.89 23.17 -13.16
C ALA A 143 -16.32 24.07 -12.05
N GLN A 144 -15.61 23.52 -11.05
CA GLN A 144 -14.91 24.29 -10.02
C GLN A 144 -13.83 25.19 -10.64
N ILE A 145 -13.00 24.64 -11.51
CA ILE A 145 -11.94 25.39 -12.21
C ILE A 145 -12.53 26.53 -13.04
N LYS A 146 -13.58 26.26 -13.83
CA LYS A 146 -14.22 27.28 -14.68
C LYS A 146 -14.93 28.36 -13.87
N ALA A 147 -15.47 28.04 -12.69
CA ALA A 147 -16.02 29.02 -11.76
C ALA A 147 -14.93 29.98 -11.22
N VAL A 148 -13.78 29.45 -10.82
CA VAL A 148 -12.65 30.25 -10.30
C VAL A 148 -11.99 31.09 -11.41
N GLU A 149 -11.76 30.52 -12.60
CA GLU A 149 -11.31 31.27 -13.78
C GLU A 149 -12.26 32.45 -14.08
N ALA A 150 -13.57 32.20 -14.17
CA ALA A 150 -14.56 33.23 -14.49
C ALA A 150 -14.61 34.37 -13.44
N LEU A 151 -14.57 34.04 -12.14
CA LEU A 151 -14.57 35.04 -11.06
C LEU A 151 -13.26 35.83 -10.99
N ARG A 152 -12.11 35.21 -11.29
CA ARG A 152 -10.81 35.88 -11.36
C ARG A 152 -10.78 36.86 -12.53
N ASP A 153 -11.26 36.44 -13.70
CA ASP A 153 -11.23 37.25 -14.91
C ASP A 153 -12.25 38.40 -14.86
N SER A 154 -13.38 38.22 -14.16
CA SER A 154 -14.31 39.31 -13.80
C SER A 154 -13.81 40.19 -12.64
N LYS A 155 -12.67 39.87 -12.03
CA LYS A 155 -12.07 40.55 -10.86
C LYS A 155 -12.99 40.56 -9.62
N SER A 156 -13.78 39.50 -9.48
CA SER A 156 -14.67 39.25 -8.34
C SER A 156 -14.00 38.47 -7.20
N ILE A 157 -12.84 37.83 -7.46
CA ILE A 157 -11.94 37.26 -6.46
C ILE A 157 -10.49 37.69 -6.75
N SER A 158 -9.63 37.58 -5.74
CA SER A 158 -8.25 38.06 -5.76
C SER A 158 -7.25 37.10 -5.07
N GLU A 159 -5.98 37.50 -4.98
CA GLU A 159 -4.94 36.77 -4.26
C GLU A 159 -5.33 36.56 -2.79
N GLY A 160 -5.35 35.30 -2.34
CA GLY A 160 -5.78 34.91 -1.00
C GLY A 160 -7.29 34.69 -0.81
N ASP A 161 -8.16 34.92 -1.81
CA ASP A 161 -9.60 34.62 -1.67
C ASP A 161 -9.91 33.11 -1.76
N VAL A 162 -9.42 32.46 -2.82
CA VAL A 162 -9.77 31.08 -3.19
C VAL A 162 -8.52 30.28 -3.58
N GLY A 163 -8.41 29.07 -3.03
CA GLY A 163 -7.50 28.03 -3.49
C GLY A 163 -8.28 26.85 -4.04
N MET A 164 -7.79 26.24 -5.11
CA MET A 164 -8.33 25.02 -5.72
C MET A 164 -7.42 23.85 -5.36
N LEU A 165 -7.98 22.75 -4.84
CA LEU A 165 -7.21 21.58 -4.42
C LEU A 165 -7.83 20.30 -4.95
N PHE A 166 -7.07 19.56 -5.77
CA PHE A 166 -7.54 18.34 -6.40
C PHE A 166 -6.80 17.14 -5.83
N VAL A 167 -7.54 16.22 -5.21
CA VAL A 167 -7.00 15.17 -4.32
C VAL A 167 -7.03 13.78 -4.96
N VAL A 168 -6.20 12.86 -4.43
CA VAL A 168 -6.03 11.51 -4.97
C VAL A 168 -6.36 10.39 -3.96
N GLY A 169 -7.23 9.47 -4.36
CA GLY A 169 -7.55 8.23 -3.65
C GLY A 169 -8.83 8.26 -2.81
N GLU A 170 -9.79 9.14 -3.12
CA GLU A 170 -11.09 9.22 -2.39
C GLU A 170 -11.72 7.83 -2.31
N GLU A 171 -11.97 7.27 -3.50
CA GLU A 171 -12.61 5.98 -3.85
C GLU A 171 -12.14 4.77 -3.02
N VAL A 172 -10.92 4.84 -2.50
CA VAL A 172 -10.31 3.82 -1.65
C VAL A 172 -10.33 4.26 -0.18
N ASN A 173 -9.77 5.44 0.12
CA ASN A 173 -9.47 5.86 1.48
C ASN A 173 -9.29 7.38 1.74
N GLY A 174 -9.49 8.26 0.76
CA GLY A 174 -9.23 9.70 0.92
C GLY A 174 -7.78 10.04 1.29
N ALA A 175 -6.79 9.24 0.86
CA ALA A 175 -5.38 9.46 1.18
C ALA A 175 -4.88 10.87 0.81
N GLY A 176 -5.38 11.40 -0.30
CA GLY A 176 -5.10 12.76 -0.75
C GLY A 176 -5.54 13.79 0.28
N MET A 177 -6.80 13.74 0.73
CA MET A 177 -7.35 14.69 1.71
C MET A 177 -6.67 14.59 3.07
N LEU A 178 -6.44 13.37 3.59
CA LEU A 178 -5.68 13.17 4.83
C LEU A 178 -4.26 13.77 4.74
N LYS A 179 -3.63 13.73 3.56
CA LYS A 179 -2.32 14.34 3.33
C LYS A 179 -2.35 15.88 3.37
N VAL A 180 -3.48 16.53 3.10
CA VAL A 180 -3.61 18.01 3.06
C VAL A 180 -3.24 18.65 4.41
N ASN A 181 -3.51 17.95 5.51
CA ASN A 181 -3.26 18.45 6.87
C ASN A 181 -1.77 18.75 7.11
N ASP A 182 -0.84 18.04 6.46
CA ASP A 182 0.62 18.30 6.46
C ASP A 182 0.98 19.73 5.99
N LEU A 183 0.11 20.42 5.25
CA LEU A 183 0.37 21.78 4.78
C LEU A 183 0.30 22.84 5.90
N GLY A 184 -0.28 22.52 7.05
CA GLY A 184 -0.47 23.48 8.16
C GLY A 184 -1.33 24.70 7.76
N LEU A 185 -2.27 24.47 6.85
CA LEU A 185 -3.23 25.46 6.35
C LEU A 185 -4.59 25.31 7.04
N SER A 186 -5.38 26.37 7.00
CA SER A 186 -6.77 26.36 7.45
C SER A 186 -7.57 27.37 6.64
N TRP A 187 -8.88 27.14 6.55
CA TRP A 187 -9.82 27.89 5.70
C TRP A 187 -11.07 28.25 6.49
N GLU A 188 -11.74 29.34 6.15
CA GLU A 188 -13.03 29.71 6.74
C GLU A 188 -14.18 28.87 6.15
N THR A 189 -14.00 28.40 4.92
CA THR A 189 -15.00 27.65 4.15
C THR A 189 -14.30 26.70 3.19
N VAL A 190 -14.80 25.48 3.09
CA VAL A 190 -14.38 24.45 2.14
C VAL A 190 -15.60 23.98 1.36
N ILE A 191 -15.49 24.02 0.03
CA ILE A 191 -16.52 23.59 -0.91
C ILE A 191 -16.03 22.31 -1.58
N PHE A 192 -16.62 21.18 -1.20
CA PHE A 192 -16.35 19.85 -1.73
C PHE A 192 -17.24 19.57 -2.95
N GLY A 193 -16.67 18.93 -3.97
CA GLY A 193 -17.30 18.67 -5.26
C GLY A 193 -17.59 17.20 -5.49
N GLU A 194 -18.87 16.84 -5.43
CA GLU A 194 -19.39 15.46 -5.50
C GLU A 194 -20.71 15.41 -6.31
N PRO A 195 -21.18 14.24 -6.78
CA PRO A 195 -22.43 14.11 -7.54
C PRO A 195 -23.72 14.34 -6.71
N THR A 196 -24.12 15.60 -6.54
CA THR A 196 -25.27 16.01 -5.70
C THR A 196 -26.48 16.51 -6.48
N GLU A 197 -26.62 16.20 -7.77
CA GLU A 197 -27.76 16.59 -8.61
C GLU A 197 -28.02 18.11 -8.66
N LEU A 198 -26.96 18.93 -8.54
CA LEU A 198 -27.03 20.39 -8.44
C LEU A 198 -27.76 20.89 -7.16
N LYS A 199 -27.81 20.04 -6.12
CA LYS A 199 -28.41 20.35 -4.81
C LYS A 199 -27.30 20.52 -3.79
N LEU A 200 -27.48 21.42 -2.83
CA LEU A 200 -26.53 21.63 -1.75
C LEU A 200 -26.77 20.55 -0.69
N ALA A 201 -25.86 19.58 -0.57
CA ALA A 201 -26.05 18.45 0.32
C ALA A 201 -25.96 18.91 1.79
N SER A 202 -27.04 18.73 2.52
CA SER A 202 -27.16 19.02 3.96
C SER A 202 -26.45 18.00 4.85
N GLY A 203 -25.95 16.91 4.27
CA GLY A 203 -25.21 15.87 4.98
C GLY A 203 -25.06 14.59 4.17
N HIS A 204 -24.15 13.72 4.60
CA HIS A 204 -23.93 12.38 4.05
C HIS A 204 -23.99 11.30 5.14
N LYS A 205 -24.19 10.04 4.73
CA LYS A 205 -24.12 8.90 5.66
C LYS A 205 -22.70 8.63 6.11
N GLY A 206 -22.60 8.06 7.29
CA GLY A 206 -21.37 7.45 7.76
C GLY A 206 -21.00 6.21 6.97
N ILE A 207 -19.82 5.65 7.21
CA ILE A 207 -19.41 4.37 6.65
C ILE A 207 -18.71 3.50 7.71
N LEU A 208 -18.98 2.21 7.66
CA LEU A 208 -18.22 1.17 8.35
C LEU A 208 -17.96 0.04 7.34
N LYS A 209 -16.70 -0.38 7.18
CA LYS A 209 -16.30 -1.48 6.28
C LYS A 209 -15.76 -2.64 7.13
N PHE A 210 -16.13 -3.88 6.84
CA PHE A 210 -15.57 -5.05 7.52
C PHE A 210 -15.41 -6.28 6.63
N ARG A 211 -14.50 -7.16 7.04
CA ARG A 211 -14.20 -8.45 6.44
C ARG A 211 -14.59 -9.57 7.40
N LEU A 212 -15.24 -10.58 6.85
CA LEU A 212 -15.44 -11.88 7.49
C LEU A 212 -14.48 -12.88 6.88
N ASP A 213 -13.72 -13.60 7.69
CA ASP A 213 -12.85 -14.71 7.29
C ASP A 213 -13.32 -16.00 7.99
N ALA A 214 -13.58 -17.04 7.22
CA ALA A 214 -13.95 -18.37 7.74
C ALA A 214 -12.86 -19.39 7.38
N HIS A 215 -12.33 -20.07 8.40
CA HIS A 215 -11.34 -21.13 8.24
C HIS A 215 -11.95 -22.47 8.69
N GLY A 216 -12.19 -23.33 7.73
CA GLY A 216 -12.71 -24.68 7.90
C GLY A 216 -11.60 -25.74 7.79
N LYS A 217 -11.92 -26.86 7.16
CA LYS A 217 -11.00 -27.98 6.92
C LYS A 217 -11.39 -28.68 5.62
N GLY A 218 -10.46 -28.68 4.67
CA GLY A 218 -10.65 -29.33 3.37
C GLY A 218 -10.82 -30.85 3.46
N GLY A 219 -11.55 -31.41 2.50
CA GLY A 219 -11.84 -32.84 2.37
C GLY A 219 -12.64 -33.11 1.09
N HIS A 220 -12.85 -34.38 0.74
CA HIS A 220 -13.70 -34.74 -0.40
C HIS A 220 -15.18 -34.59 0.00
N SER A 221 -15.98 -33.84 -0.76
CA SER A 221 -17.33 -33.42 -0.32
C SER A 221 -18.34 -34.56 -0.14
N GLY A 222 -18.07 -35.74 -0.71
CA GLY A 222 -18.82 -36.98 -0.43
C GLY A 222 -18.62 -37.57 0.98
N TYR A 223 -17.73 -37.01 1.80
CA TYR A 223 -17.45 -37.40 3.19
C TYR A 223 -17.42 -36.15 4.09
N PRO A 224 -18.55 -35.44 4.28
CA PRO A 224 -18.58 -34.15 4.99
C PRO A 224 -17.97 -34.21 6.39
N GLU A 225 -18.08 -35.35 7.08
CA GLU A 225 -17.57 -35.61 8.42
C GLU A 225 -16.03 -35.55 8.55
N VAL A 226 -15.27 -35.61 7.45
CA VAL A 226 -13.80 -35.50 7.50
C VAL A 226 -13.31 -34.06 7.48
N GLY A 227 -14.17 -33.11 7.11
CA GLY A 227 -13.84 -31.69 6.92
C GLY A 227 -14.67 -30.75 7.79
N ARG A 228 -14.64 -29.46 7.44
CA ARG A 228 -15.50 -28.40 7.97
C ARG A 228 -15.64 -27.34 6.88
N ASN A 229 -16.86 -26.97 6.50
CA ASN A 229 -17.09 -26.14 5.32
C ASN A 229 -17.02 -24.64 5.65
N ALA A 230 -15.97 -23.96 5.19
CA ALA A 230 -15.79 -22.51 5.39
C ALA A 230 -16.93 -21.68 4.76
N ASN A 231 -17.45 -22.10 3.60
CA ASN A 231 -18.57 -21.41 2.94
C ASN A 231 -19.85 -21.48 3.79
N GLU A 232 -20.11 -22.61 4.46
CA GLU A 232 -21.26 -22.80 5.35
C GLU A 232 -21.15 -21.92 6.60
N MET A 233 -19.97 -21.90 7.24
CA MET A 233 -19.68 -21.01 8.38
C MET A 233 -19.90 -19.54 8.03
N LEU A 234 -19.42 -19.12 6.85
CA LEU A 234 -19.58 -17.75 6.35
C LEU A 234 -21.05 -17.41 6.06
N ILE A 235 -21.81 -18.34 5.46
CA ILE A 235 -23.24 -18.17 5.22
C ILE A 235 -24.00 -17.98 6.53
N HIS A 236 -23.74 -18.78 7.56
CA HIS A 236 -24.40 -18.66 8.87
C HIS A 236 -24.13 -17.31 9.56
N ALA A 237 -22.96 -16.70 9.36
CA ALA A 237 -22.73 -15.32 9.79
C ALA A 237 -23.58 -14.34 8.96
N LEU A 238 -23.47 -14.40 7.63
CA LEU A 238 -24.13 -13.45 6.72
C LEU A 238 -25.66 -13.46 6.83
N THR A 239 -26.27 -14.58 7.24
CA THR A 239 -27.73 -14.69 7.47
C THR A 239 -28.25 -13.89 8.68
N GLU A 240 -27.38 -13.38 9.55
CA GLU A 240 -27.80 -12.51 10.67
C GLU A 240 -27.77 -11.01 10.34
N LEU A 241 -27.13 -10.60 9.24
CA LEU A 241 -27.14 -9.18 8.81
C LEU A 241 -28.56 -8.60 8.58
N PRO A 242 -29.56 -9.36 8.07
CA PRO A 242 -30.95 -8.90 8.03
C PRO A 242 -31.64 -8.78 9.40
N ASN A 243 -31.12 -9.44 10.44
CA ASN A 243 -31.76 -9.57 11.76
C ASN A 243 -31.27 -8.52 12.77
N ILE A 244 -30.17 -7.84 12.48
CA ILE A 244 -29.65 -6.71 13.27
C ILE A 244 -30.65 -5.55 13.26
N ASP A 245 -30.93 -4.97 14.43
CA ASP A 245 -31.73 -3.73 14.55
C ASP A 245 -30.87 -2.52 14.14
N TRP A 246 -30.82 -2.27 12.84
CA TRP A 246 -29.96 -1.25 12.25
C TRP A 246 -30.39 0.18 12.63
N PRO A 247 -29.48 1.02 13.16
CA PRO A 247 -29.83 2.35 13.65
C PRO A 247 -30.31 3.28 12.51
N ARG A 248 -31.22 4.20 12.82
CA ARG A 248 -31.87 5.06 11.82
C ARG A 248 -32.25 6.41 12.41
N SER A 249 -32.13 7.46 11.61
CA SER A 249 -32.48 8.83 11.99
C SER A 249 -33.51 9.42 11.03
N GLU A 250 -34.20 10.49 11.45
CA GLU A 250 -35.14 11.21 10.59
C GLU A 250 -34.43 11.88 9.39
N ARG A 251 -33.21 12.40 9.60
CA ARG A 251 -32.45 13.13 8.58
C ARG A 251 -31.77 12.21 7.56
N PHE A 252 -31.15 11.12 8.00
CA PHE A 252 -30.39 10.22 7.12
C PHE A 252 -31.15 8.92 6.78
N GLY A 253 -32.33 8.69 7.37
CA GLY A 253 -33.14 7.50 7.16
C GLY A 253 -32.50 6.26 7.79
N ASN A 254 -32.64 5.11 7.13
CA ASN A 254 -32.14 3.82 7.62
C ASN A 254 -30.63 3.64 7.35
N THR A 255 -29.91 3.06 8.31
CA THR A 255 -28.61 2.41 8.02
C THR A 255 -28.84 1.25 7.06
N THR A 256 -27.95 1.06 6.11
CA THR A 256 -28.00 -0.05 5.14
C THR A 256 -26.66 -0.77 5.06
N TYR A 257 -26.65 -2.04 4.71
CA TYR A 257 -25.44 -2.82 4.46
C TYR A 257 -25.45 -3.43 3.05
N ASN A 258 -24.27 -3.76 2.55
CA ASN A 258 -24.05 -4.44 1.27
C ASN A 258 -22.92 -5.46 1.41
N ILE A 259 -23.16 -6.71 1.00
CA ILE A 259 -22.15 -7.77 0.92
C ILE A 259 -21.45 -7.62 -0.45
N GLY A 260 -20.53 -6.67 -0.54
CA GLY A 260 -19.95 -6.21 -1.81
C GLY A 260 -19.02 -7.22 -2.51
N ARG A 261 -18.47 -8.20 -1.78
CA ARG A 261 -17.70 -9.32 -2.35
C ARG A 261 -17.80 -10.55 -1.45
N MET A 262 -17.85 -11.73 -2.06
CA MET A 262 -17.76 -13.03 -1.38
C MET A 262 -16.99 -14.01 -2.27
N ASP A 263 -16.24 -14.93 -1.67
CA ASP A 263 -15.32 -15.84 -2.35
C ASP A 263 -14.98 -17.02 -1.40
N GLY A 264 -14.72 -18.23 -1.90
CA GLY A 264 -14.42 -19.38 -1.05
C GLY A 264 -14.65 -20.76 -1.67
N GLY A 265 -13.80 -21.72 -1.28
CA GLY A 265 -13.72 -23.05 -1.90
C GLY A 265 -12.83 -23.09 -3.15
N VAL A 266 -12.63 -24.30 -3.70
CA VAL A 266 -11.72 -24.55 -4.85
C VAL A 266 -12.28 -25.46 -5.94
N ALA A 267 -13.25 -26.32 -5.60
CA ALA A 267 -13.98 -27.20 -6.50
C ALA A 267 -15.31 -27.62 -5.83
N ASP A 268 -16.27 -28.11 -6.62
CA ASP A 268 -17.55 -28.63 -6.13
C ASP A 268 -17.40 -29.96 -5.35
N ASN A 269 -16.42 -30.78 -5.72
CA ASN A 269 -16.08 -32.02 -5.04
C ASN A 269 -15.15 -31.87 -3.83
N VAL A 270 -14.83 -30.63 -3.42
CA VAL A 270 -13.94 -30.31 -2.29
C VAL A 270 -14.64 -29.42 -1.26
N ILE A 271 -14.64 -29.85 0.00
CA ILE A 271 -15.10 -29.05 1.15
C ILE A 271 -14.23 -27.78 1.24
N ALA A 272 -14.84 -26.60 1.29
CA ALA A 272 -14.10 -25.34 1.34
C ALA A 272 -13.29 -25.24 2.64
N ALA A 273 -11.96 -25.15 2.52
CA ALA A 273 -11.06 -24.94 3.65
C ALA A 273 -11.03 -23.47 4.10
N ASP A 274 -11.22 -22.53 3.17
CA ASP A 274 -11.12 -21.09 3.40
C ASP A 274 -12.22 -20.37 2.60
N ALA A 275 -12.82 -19.32 3.19
CA ALA A 275 -13.82 -18.45 2.59
C ALA A 275 -13.78 -17.04 3.20
N TYR A 276 -14.22 -16.02 2.46
CA TYR A 276 -14.35 -14.67 2.99
C TYR A 276 -15.49 -13.86 2.37
N ALA A 277 -15.95 -12.84 3.10
CA ALA A 277 -16.82 -11.79 2.59
C ALA A 277 -16.30 -10.40 2.96
N LEU A 278 -16.58 -9.40 2.13
CA LEU A 278 -16.40 -7.98 2.39
C LEU A 278 -17.77 -7.31 2.46
N VAL A 279 -18.04 -6.63 3.57
CA VAL A 279 -19.31 -5.96 3.85
C VAL A 279 -19.06 -4.47 4.08
N SER A 280 -19.89 -3.62 3.46
CA SER A 280 -19.90 -2.18 3.69
C SER A 280 -21.25 -1.76 4.25
N VAL A 281 -21.25 -0.92 5.28
CA VAL A 281 -22.42 -0.36 5.95
C VAL A 281 -22.42 1.16 5.75
N ARG A 282 -23.55 1.73 5.32
CA ARG A 282 -23.77 3.19 5.25
C ARG A 282 -24.56 3.61 6.49
N VAL A 283 -23.87 4.20 7.47
CA VAL A 283 -24.36 4.47 8.83
C VAL A 283 -25.23 5.73 8.83
N ALA A 284 -26.50 5.60 9.23
CA ALA A 284 -27.46 6.71 9.23
C ALA A 284 -27.74 7.29 10.63
N ASP A 285 -27.32 6.59 11.69
CA ASP A 285 -27.33 7.07 13.08
C ASP A 285 -26.39 6.19 13.94
N GLY A 286 -26.02 6.69 15.12
CA GLY A 286 -25.24 5.95 16.11
C GLY A 286 -23.72 6.06 15.99
N ASP A 287 -23.07 5.53 17.01
CA ASP A 287 -21.61 5.46 17.17
C ASP A 287 -21.05 4.21 16.46
N PRO A 288 -20.01 4.34 15.59
CA PRO A 288 -19.36 3.21 14.94
C PRO A 288 -18.87 2.12 15.90
N GLU A 289 -18.27 2.46 17.06
CA GLU A 289 -17.76 1.46 18.00
C GLU A 289 -18.88 0.62 18.64
N VAL A 290 -20.05 1.25 18.84
CA VAL A 290 -21.26 0.57 19.32
C VAL A 290 -21.83 -0.32 18.21
N LEU A 291 -21.85 0.16 16.96
CA LEU A 291 -22.33 -0.60 15.82
C LEU A 291 -21.42 -1.80 15.49
N GLU A 292 -20.10 -1.64 15.56
CA GLU A 292 -19.12 -2.73 15.45
C GLU A 292 -19.40 -3.84 16.47
N ARG A 293 -19.77 -3.47 17.70
CA ARG A 293 -20.09 -4.40 18.77
C ARG A 293 -21.39 -5.12 18.51
N THR A 294 -22.47 -4.40 18.17
CA THR A 294 -23.77 -4.99 17.80
C THR A 294 -23.64 -5.98 16.64
N ILE A 295 -22.88 -5.63 15.59
CA ILE A 295 -22.58 -6.54 14.47
C ILE A 295 -21.76 -7.74 14.96
N ARG A 296 -20.68 -7.51 15.72
CA ARG A 296 -19.79 -8.58 16.21
C ARG A 296 -20.54 -9.59 17.06
N ASP A 297 -21.37 -9.13 18.00
CA ASP A 297 -22.11 -9.96 18.94
C ASP A 297 -23.19 -10.78 18.21
N ALA A 298 -23.89 -10.19 17.24
CA ALA A 298 -24.88 -10.90 16.41
C ALA A 298 -24.22 -11.97 15.51
N LEU A 299 -23.15 -11.61 14.79
CA LEU A 299 -22.48 -12.52 13.86
C LEU A 299 -21.78 -13.68 14.58
N LEU A 300 -21.13 -13.44 15.72
CA LEU A 300 -20.47 -14.50 16.51
C LEU A 300 -21.44 -15.38 17.29
N ALA A 301 -22.67 -14.92 17.57
CA ALA A 301 -23.70 -15.77 18.17
C ALA A 301 -24.17 -16.89 17.22
N ALA A 302 -24.23 -16.62 15.90
CA ALA A 302 -24.56 -17.63 14.89
C ALA A 302 -23.33 -18.40 14.38
N ALA A 303 -22.17 -17.74 14.27
CA ALA A 303 -20.96 -18.29 13.68
C ALA A 303 -19.71 -17.96 14.51
N PRO A 304 -19.51 -18.60 15.70
CA PRO A 304 -18.46 -18.23 16.66
C PRO A 304 -17.02 -18.44 16.16
N ASP A 305 -16.83 -19.24 15.10
CA ASP A 305 -15.53 -19.53 14.49
C ASP A 305 -15.24 -18.67 13.24
N VAL A 306 -16.06 -17.65 12.94
CA VAL A 306 -15.78 -16.66 11.88
C VAL A 306 -15.02 -15.48 12.47
N LYS A 307 -13.90 -15.12 11.86
CA LYS A 307 -13.11 -13.94 12.25
C LYS A 307 -13.68 -12.68 11.63
N ILE A 308 -13.88 -11.64 12.45
CA ILE A 308 -14.40 -10.34 12.04
C ILE A 308 -13.30 -9.28 12.16
N THR A 309 -12.91 -8.69 11.04
CA THR A 309 -11.89 -7.63 10.95
C THR A 309 -12.51 -6.36 10.38
N TYR A 310 -12.63 -5.30 11.18
CA TYR A 310 -13.08 -3.98 10.71
C TYR A 310 -11.94 -3.22 10.04
N ALA A 311 -12.28 -2.35 9.09
CA ALA A 311 -11.34 -1.41 8.51
C ALA A 311 -11.23 -0.14 9.39
N PRO A 312 -10.06 0.50 9.48
CA PRO A 312 -9.93 1.79 10.16
C PRO A 312 -10.76 2.87 9.46
N GLY A 313 -11.04 3.98 10.17
CA GLY A 313 -11.78 5.12 9.62
C GLY A 313 -13.31 4.93 9.55
N GLY A 314 -13.87 4.01 10.34
CA GLY A 314 -15.33 3.91 10.49
C GLY A 314 -15.91 5.17 11.17
N TYR A 315 -16.91 5.80 10.56
CA TYR A 315 -17.49 7.06 11.04
C TYR A 315 -19.02 7.12 10.92
N GLY A 316 -19.67 7.92 11.78
CA GLY A 316 -21.14 8.12 11.82
C GLY A 316 -21.66 9.14 10.79
N PRO A 317 -22.98 9.41 10.74
CA PRO A 317 -23.54 10.37 9.78
C PRO A 317 -23.01 11.79 9.96
N VAL A 318 -22.78 12.51 8.85
CA VAL A 318 -22.09 13.79 8.81
C VAL A 318 -23.04 14.92 8.40
N PRO A 319 -23.40 15.85 9.31
CA PRO A 319 -24.10 17.09 8.95
C PRO A 319 -23.19 18.07 8.19
N ILE A 320 -23.73 18.72 7.16
CA ILE A 320 -23.02 19.66 6.28
C ILE A 320 -23.79 20.99 6.23
N ASN A 321 -23.09 22.11 6.02
CA ASN A 321 -23.72 23.42 5.87
C ASN A 321 -24.51 23.49 4.56
N HIS A 322 -25.69 24.09 4.62
CA HIS A 322 -26.59 24.26 3.48
C HIS A 322 -27.39 25.57 3.62
N ASP A 323 -26.76 26.57 4.26
CA ASP A 323 -27.32 27.87 4.63
C ASP A 323 -27.18 28.95 3.53
N VAL A 324 -26.89 28.54 2.29
CA VAL A 324 -26.82 29.44 1.13
C VAL A 324 -28.15 29.40 0.37
N GLU A 325 -28.85 30.54 0.31
CA GLU A 325 -30.18 30.64 -0.27
C GLU A 325 -30.24 30.24 -1.76
N GLY A 326 -31.38 29.68 -2.19
CA GLY A 326 -31.66 29.37 -3.60
C GLY A 326 -30.86 28.19 -4.16
N PHE A 327 -30.48 27.24 -3.32
CA PHE A 327 -30.22 25.86 -3.73
C PHE A 327 -31.33 24.98 -3.17
N GLU A 328 -31.72 23.92 -3.88
CA GLU A 328 -32.40 22.80 -3.23
C GLU A 328 -31.42 22.08 -2.29
N SER A 329 -31.93 21.44 -1.24
CA SER A 329 -31.10 20.68 -0.29
C SER A 329 -31.48 19.20 -0.31
N MET A 330 -30.46 18.33 -0.19
CA MET A 330 -30.66 16.88 -0.08
C MET A 330 -29.83 16.28 1.06
N VAL A 331 -29.99 14.98 1.31
CA VAL A 331 -29.06 14.17 2.10
C VAL A 331 -28.58 13.04 1.20
N VAL A 332 -27.27 12.79 1.14
CA VAL A 332 -26.69 11.77 0.27
C VAL A 332 -26.42 10.47 1.04
N ASN A 333 -26.52 9.33 0.34
CA ASN A 333 -26.44 7.99 0.94
C ASN A 333 -25.03 7.36 0.92
N TYR A 334 -24.09 7.99 0.21
CA TYR A 334 -22.67 7.68 0.28
C TYR A 334 -22.04 8.40 1.49
N GLY A 335 -20.72 8.27 1.61
CA GLY A 335 -19.85 9.04 2.50
C GLY A 335 -18.66 9.53 1.67
N THR A 336 -17.97 10.55 2.16
CA THR A 336 -16.92 11.29 1.43
C THR A 336 -15.69 11.52 2.33
N ASP A 337 -14.61 12.04 1.77
CA ASP A 337 -13.41 12.46 2.50
C ASP A 337 -13.55 13.74 3.35
N ILE A 338 -14.74 14.35 3.46
CA ILE A 338 -14.98 15.60 4.22
C ILE A 338 -14.46 15.56 5.67
N LEU A 339 -14.49 14.41 6.34
CA LEU A 339 -13.99 14.25 7.71
C LEU A 339 -12.46 14.12 7.81
N HIS A 340 -11.78 13.93 6.68
CA HIS A 340 -10.32 13.79 6.63
C HIS A 340 -9.59 15.13 6.62
N LEU A 341 -10.29 16.24 6.38
CA LEU A 341 -9.73 17.59 6.41
C LEU A 341 -9.89 18.23 7.79
N ASP A 342 -8.76 18.55 8.43
CA ASP A 342 -8.73 19.11 9.77
C ASP A 342 -9.32 20.54 9.86
N GLY A 343 -9.73 20.91 11.07
CA GLY A 343 -10.09 22.28 11.44
C GLY A 343 -11.59 22.61 11.43
N ASP A 344 -11.91 23.74 12.07
CA ASP A 344 -13.26 24.28 12.23
C ASP A 344 -13.58 25.22 11.05
N HIS A 345 -14.05 24.63 9.96
CA HIS A 345 -14.36 25.31 8.70
C HIS A 345 -15.82 25.04 8.28
N LYS A 346 -16.49 26.01 7.63
CA LYS A 346 -17.79 25.72 7.00
C LYS A 346 -17.60 24.70 5.88
N ARG A 347 -18.48 23.69 5.83
CA ARG A 347 -18.43 22.59 4.85
C ARG A 347 -19.62 22.70 3.92
N TYR A 348 -19.40 22.91 2.64
CA TYR A 348 -20.42 22.81 1.59
C TYR A 348 -20.12 21.63 0.69
N LEU A 349 -21.14 20.91 0.25
CA LEU A 349 -21.03 19.75 -0.63
C LEU A 349 -21.99 19.90 -1.80
N TYR A 350 -21.46 20.04 -3.02
CA TYR A 350 -22.22 20.41 -4.20
C TYR A 350 -21.53 19.98 -5.50
N GLY A 351 -22.26 19.46 -6.48
CA GLY A 351 -21.74 19.22 -7.82
C GLY A 351 -22.76 18.69 -8.85
N PRO A 352 -22.32 18.51 -10.12
CA PRO A 352 -23.16 18.07 -11.23
C PRO A 352 -23.38 16.55 -11.26
N GLY A 353 -24.40 16.11 -12.00
CA GLY A 353 -24.71 14.69 -12.16
C GLY A 353 -25.33 14.04 -10.92
N SER A 354 -25.70 12.76 -11.03
CA SER A 354 -26.28 11.98 -9.93
C SER A 354 -25.37 10.79 -9.60
N ILE A 355 -25.12 10.56 -8.31
CA ILE A 355 -24.40 9.37 -7.83
C ILE A 355 -25.06 8.05 -8.26
N LEU A 356 -26.34 8.08 -8.69
CA LEU A 356 -27.03 6.90 -9.22
C LEU A 356 -26.46 6.42 -10.57
N LEU A 357 -25.65 7.25 -11.25
CA LEU A 357 -24.94 6.92 -12.49
C LEU A 357 -23.45 6.62 -12.25
N ALA A 358 -22.92 6.99 -11.09
CA ALA A 358 -21.55 6.74 -10.69
C ALA A 358 -21.24 5.23 -10.60
N HIS A 359 -19.95 4.90 -10.74
CA HIS A 359 -19.37 3.55 -10.64
C HIS A 359 -19.95 2.51 -11.64
N SER A 360 -20.83 2.94 -12.54
CA SER A 360 -21.54 2.08 -13.49
C SER A 360 -20.80 1.90 -14.82
N ASP A 361 -21.37 1.07 -15.69
CA ASP A 361 -21.06 0.95 -17.13
C ASP A 361 -21.95 1.86 -18.00
N HIS A 362 -22.58 2.87 -17.39
CA HIS A 362 -23.42 3.87 -18.03
C HIS A 362 -23.30 5.25 -17.34
N GLU A 363 -22.11 5.55 -16.82
CA GLU A 363 -21.80 6.84 -16.20
C GLU A 363 -21.84 7.97 -17.24
N HIS A 364 -22.75 8.92 -17.02
CA HIS A 364 -22.92 10.11 -17.85
C HIS A 364 -23.56 11.27 -17.08
N LEU A 365 -23.39 12.49 -17.59
CA LEU A 365 -24.19 13.66 -17.19
C LEU A 365 -24.58 14.50 -18.41
N LYS A 366 -25.45 15.50 -18.23
CA LYS A 366 -25.81 16.43 -19.30
C LYS A 366 -24.89 17.65 -19.29
N ILE A 367 -24.70 18.23 -20.46
CA ILE A 367 -23.94 19.48 -20.66
C ILE A 367 -24.55 20.62 -19.83
N SER A 368 -25.88 20.68 -19.71
CA SER A 368 -26.61 21.61 -18.84
C SER A 368 -26.12 21.58 -17.40
N ASP A 369 -25.81 20.40 -16.90
CA ASP A 369 -25.51 20.18 -15.49
C ASP A 369 -24.11 20.70 -15.16
N LEU A 370 -23.16 20.60 -16.10
CA LEU A 370 -21.85 21.25 -15.99
C LEU A 370 -21.97 22.78 -16.04
N GLU A 371 -22.80 23.33 -16.93
CA GLU A 371 -23.01 24.78 -17.04
C GLU A 371 -23.66 25.34 -15.76
N GLU A 372 -24.67 24.67 -15.22
CA GLU A 372 -25.33 25.08 -13.98
C GLU A 372 -24.43 24.89 -12.75
N ALA A 373 -23.59 23.84 -12.71
CA ALA A 373 -22.60 23.66 -11.65
C ALA A 373 -21.56 24.79 -11.61
N VAL A 374 -21.13 25.33 -12.77
CA VAL A 374 -20.25 26.50 -12.81
C VAL A 374 -20.90 27.70 -12.12
N GLU A 375 -22.18 27.99 -12.42
CA GLU A 375 -22.92 29.08 -11.77
C GLU A 375 -23.18 28.81 -10.27
N GLY A 376 -23.43 27.54 -9.89
CA GLY A 376 -23.52 27.10 -8.51
C GLY A 376 -22.24 27.34 -7.70
N TYR A 377 -21.09 26.92 -8.22
CA TYR A 377 -19.80 27.18 -7.57
C TYR A 377 -19.48 28.67 -7.51
N LYS A 378 -19.74 29.45 -8.58
CA LYS A 378 -19.58 30.92 -8.56
C LYS A 378 -20.39 31.56 -7.43
N LYS A 379 -21.62 31.10 -7.23
CA LYS A 379 -22.53 31.56 -6.18
C LYS A 379 -22.08 31.17 -4.77
N LEU A 380 -21.61 29.93 -4.57
CA LEU A 380 -21.04 29.49 -3.29
C LEU A 380 -19.80 30.33 -2.93
N LEU A 381 -18.87 30.50 -3.87
CA LEU A 381 -17.66 31.32 -3.70
C LEU A 381 -17.97 32.80 -3.42
N ALA A 382 -19.02 33.35 -4.04
CA ALA A 382 -19.48 34.73 -3.79
C ALA A 382 -20.22 34.89 -2.44
N THR A 383 -20.72 33.80 -1.84
CA THR A 383 -21.43 33.82 -0.54
C THR A 383 -20.50 33.51 0.65
N ALA A 384 -19.33 32.92 0.41
CA ALA A 384 -18.28 32.79 1.42
C ALA A 384 -17.89 34.19 1.95
N PRO A 385 -17.95 34.45 3.27
CA PRO A 385 -18.15 35.79 3.83
C PRO A 385 -17.05 36.79 3.46
N ALA A 386 -17.48 37.97 2.99
CA ALA A 386 -16.58 39.12 2.79
C ALA A 386 -16.19 39.74 4.14
N LEU A 387 -14.92 40.15 4.27
CA LEU A 387 -14.32 40.56 5.53
C LEU A 387 -15.03 41.73 6.21
N SER A 388 -15.38 41.54 7.49
CA SER A 388 -15.64 42.66 8.40
C SER A 388 -14.87 42.60 9.73
N HIS A 389 -13.80 41.80 9.86
CA HIS A 389 -12.76 41.97 10.90
C HIS A 389 -11.39 41.40 10.44
N PRO A 390 -10.24 41.95 10.90
CA PRO A 390 -8.94 41.35 10.65
C PRO A 390 -8.79 40.00 11.38
N PHE A 391 -8.08 39.06 10.75
CA PHE A 391 -7.86 37.71 11.25
C PHE A 391 -7.34 37.71 12.71
N THR A 392 -8.11 37.14 13.62
CA THR A 392 -7.67 36.85 14.99
C THR A 392 -7.17 35.42 15.07
N THR A 393 -5.86 35.25 15.29
CA THR A 393 -5.23 33.94 15.48
C THR A 393 -5.67 33.32 16.81
N ARG A 394 -6.80 32.61 16.78
CA ARG A 394 -7.15 31.65 17.83
C ARG A 394 -6.19 30.47 17.76
N HIS A 395 -5.08 30.57 18.50
CA HIS A 395 -4.34 29.40 18.95
C HIS A 395 -5.25 28.58 19.86
N TYR A 396 -6.00 27.65 19.27
CA TYR A 396 -6.52 26.51 20.03
C TYR A 396 -5.32 25.63 20.37
N SER A 397 -4.91 25.68 21.63
CA SER A 397 -4.08 24.64 22.23
C SER A 397 -4.91 23.36 22.29
N SER A 398 -4.90 22.60 21.19
CA SER A 398 -5.32 21.20 21.23
C SER A 398 -4.50 20.50 22.32
N PRO A 399 -5.09 19.57 23.10
CA PRO A 399 -4.29 18.64 23.90
C PRO A 399 -3.32 17.95 22.95
N SER A 400 -2.01 18.05 23.24
CA SER A 400 -0.98 17.44 22.40
C SER A 400 -0.98 15.92 22.57
N MET A 401 -1.91 15.24 21.90
CA MET A 401 -1.81 13.81 21.62
C MET A 401 -0.67 13.64 20.59
N PHE A 402 0.54 13.54 21.14
CA PHE A 402 1.80 13.09 20.56
C PHE A 402 1.88 13.14 19.03
N ASN A 403 2.49 14.21 18.50
CA ASN A 403 2.80 14.38 17.09
C ASN A 403 4.02 13.53 16.65
N HIS A 404 4.13 12.30 17.16
CA HIS A 404 5.25 11.41 16.91
C HIS A 404 5.17 10.86 15.47
N ARG A 405 6.29 10.92 14.75
CA ARG A 405 6.46 10.20 13.49
C ARG A 405 6.16 8.72 13.73
N THR A 406 5.20 8.14 13.01
CA THR A 406 4.98 6.69 13.03
C THR A 406 6.28 5.99 12.61
N VAL A 407 6.74 4.99 13.36
CA VAL A 407 7.96 4.23 13.04
C VAL A 407 7.58 2.81 12.64
N GLN A 408 8.21 2.29 11.59
CA GLN A 408 8.08 0.89 11.17
C GLN A 408 9.44 0.22 11.34
N ILE A 409 9.55 -0.69 12.31
CA ILE A 409 10.78 -1.47 12.52
C ILE A 409 10.65 -2.83 11.84
N ILE A 410 11.61 -3.16 10.98
CA ILE A 410 11.72 -4.45 10.30
C ILE A 410 13.02 -5.10 10.75
N LEU A 411 12.93 -6.36 11.17
CA LEU A 411 14.02 -7.08 11.83
C LEU A 411 14.39 -8.31 11.01
N ASP A 412 15.68 -8.60 10.86
CA ASP A 412 16.10 -9.98 10.60
C ASP A 412 15.89 -10.86 11.85
N PHE A 413 15.75 -12.15 11.64
CA PHE A 413 15.51 -13.11 12.71
C PHE A 413 16.81 -13.76 13.22
N ASP A 414 17.58 -14.32 12.30
CA ASP A 414 18.79 -15.08 12.55
C ASP A 414 19.94 -14.12 12.87
N GLY A 415 20.67 -14.31 13.98
CA GLY A 415 21.77 -13.42 14.42
C GLY A 415 21.36 -12.04 14.97
N THR A 416 20.20 -11.53 14.53
CA THR A 416 19.63 -10.25 14.96
C THR A 416 18.66 -10.37 16.12
N ILE A 417 17.52 -11.07 15.99
CA ILE A 417 16.63 -11.37 17.13
C ILE A 417 17.19 -12.54 17.96
N THR A 418 17.66 -13.57 17.28
CA THR A 418 18.39 -14.68 17.87
C THR A 418 19.89 -14.37 17.94
N THR A 419 20.64 -15.13 18.71
CA THR A 419 22.10 -14.97 18.84
C THR A 419 22.91 -15.82 17.85
N LYS A 420 22.23 -16.68 17.06
CA LYS A 420 22.82 -17.69 16.15
C LYS A 420 21.82 -18.07 15.05
N ASP A 421 22.31 -18.64 13.96
CA ASP A 421 21.50 -19.29 12.91
C ASP A 421 20.51 -20.33 13.47
N THR A 422 19.32 -20.37 12.88
CA THR A 422 18.23 -21.26 13.30
C THR A 422 17.81 -22.35 12.30
N ILE A 423 18.48 -22.47 11.15
CA ILE A 423 18.20 -23.51 10.15
C ILE A 423 18.51 -24.91 10.71
N GLU A 424 19.66 -25.05 11.39
CA GLU A 424 20.01 -26.32 12.05
C GLU A 424 19.00 -26.68 13.17
N PRO A 425 18.67 -25.78 14.14
CA PRO A 425 17.57 -25.98 15.09
C PRO A 425 16.22 -26.39 14.46
N LEU A 426 15.81 -25.76 13.35
CA LEU A 426 14.57 -26.10 12.62
C LEU A 426 14.60 -27.56 12.12
N VAL A 427 15.69 -27.97 11.48
CA VAL A 427 15.86 -29.33 10.95
C VAL A 427 15.93 -30.36 12.09
N GLN A 428 16.71 -30.10 13.14
CA GLN A 428 16.81 -31.02 14.29
C GLN A 428 15.46 -31.17 15.01
N SER A 429 14.69 -30.09 15.14
CA SER A 429 13.31 -30.14 15.68
C SER A 429 12.39 -31.03 14.81
N ALA A 430 12.53 -30.97 13.49
CA ALA A 430 11.74 -31.78 12.56
C ALA A 430 12.10 -33.28 12.65
N ILE A 431 13.38 -33.60 12.82
CA ILE A 431 13.87 -34.98 12.99
C ILE A 431 13.40 -35.54 14.35
N ALA A 432 13.55 -34.78 15.44
CA ALA A 432 13.12 -35.19 16.78
C ALA A 432 11.61 -35.44 16.86
N LEU A 433 10.79 -34.58 16.24
CA LEU A 433 9.32 -34.75 16.20
C LEU A 433 8.88 -36.05 15.49
N GLN A 434 9.60 -36.47 14.45
CA GLN A 434 9.32 -37.72 13.72
C GLN A 434 9.76 -38.97 14.48
N HIS A 435 10.73 -38.84 15.40
CA HIS A 435 11.36 -39.95 16.11
C HIS A 435 11.39 -39.72 17.64
N PRO A 436 10.24 -39.44 18.31
CA PRO A 436 10.19 -38.94 19.69
C PRO A 436 10.58 -39.96 20.77
N SER A 437 11.04 -41.16 20.38
CA SER A 437 11.51 -42.23 21.28
C SER A 437 13.01 -42.51 21.15
N LEU A 438 13.74 -41.76 20.30
CA LEU A 438 15.18 -41.91 20.09
C LEU A 438 15.97 -40.88 20.91
N SER A 439 17.12 -41.30 21.43
CA SER A 439 18.09 -40.40 22.07
C SER A 439 18.86 -39.56 21.03
N PRO A 440 19.50 -38.44 21.42
CA PRO A 440 20.21 -37.56 20.47
C PRO A 440 21.30 -38.25 19.62
N SER A 441 21.97 -39.28 20.15
CA SER A 441 22.96 -40.08 19.40
C SER A 441 22.31 -41.01 18.37
N GLU A 442 21.09 -41.48 18.62
CA GLU A 442 20.30 -42.30 17.69
C GLU A 442 19.62 -41.42 16.62
N LEU A 443 19.11 -40.24 16.99
CA LEU A 443 18.56 -39.24 16.06
C LEU A 443 19.56 -38.90 14.93
N SER A 444 20.85 -38.79 15.26
CA SER A 444 21.92 -38.52 14.29
C SER A 444 22.10 -39.59 13.20
N GLN A 445 21.58 -40.81 13.43
CA GLN A 445 21.65 -41.98 12.54
C GLN A 445 20.36 -42.19 11.73
N THR A 446 19.34 -41.34 11.91
CA THR A 446 18.09 -41.42 11.14
C THR A 446 18.31 -41.10 9.65
N PRO A 447 17.47 -41.65 8.74
CA PRO A 447 17.53 -41.29 7.32
C PRO A 447 17.39 -39.78 7.06
N GLN A 448 16.57 -39.09 7.85
CA GLN A 448 16.43 -37.62 7.77
C GLN A 448 17.73 -36.90 8.18
N ALA A 449 18.42 -37.35 9.24
CA ALA A 449 19.72 -36.79 9.63
C ALA A 449 20.83 -37.09 8.60
N GLU A 450 20.77 -38.23 7.91
CA GLU A 450 21.66 -38.53 6.79
C GLU A 450 21.38 -37.64 5.57
N ALA A 451 20.11 -37.50 5.19
CA ALA A 451 19.71 -36.60 4.12
C ALA A 451 20.14 -35.14 4.42
N TRP A 452 20.02 -34.70 5.67
CA TRP A 452 20.48 -33.37 6.10
C TRP A 452 22.00 -33.20 6.01
N ARG A 453 22.78 -34.20 6.43
CA ARG A 453 24.24 -34.23 6.24
C ARG A 453 24.61 -34.11 4.75
N ASN A 454 23.90 -34.82 3.88
CA ASN A 454 24.14 -34.79 2.43
C ASN A 454 23.74 -33.45 1.80
N CYS A 455 22.62 -32.84 2.21
CA CYS A 455 22.21 -31.50 1.74
C CYS A 455 23.25 -30.43 2.08
N LYS A 456 23.78 -30.43 3.32
CA LYS A 456 24.83 -29.50 3.75
C LYS A 456 26.14 -29.69 2.96
N LEU A 457 26.55 -30.94 2.71
CA LEU A 457 27.74 -31.23 1.90
C LEU A 457 27.60 -30.73 0.46
N GLN A 458 26.42 -30.90 -0.16
CA GLN A 458 26.19 -30.40 -1.51
C GLN A 458 26.10 -28.87 -1.57
N TYR A 459 25.44 -28.22 -0.60
CA TYR A 459 25.41 -26.76 -0.51
C TYR A 459 26.82 -26.15 -0.41
N LEU A 460 27.70 -26.73 0.42
CA LEU A 460 29.10 -26.28 0.52
C LEU A 460 29.88 -26.50 -0.80
N ALA A 461 29.60 -27.56 -1.54
CA ALA A 461 30.21 -27.82 -2.85
C ALA A 461 29.74 -26.80 -3.91
N ASP A 462 28.44 -26.52 -3.97
CA ASP A 462 27.85 -25.52 -4.87
C ASP A 462 28.38 -24.11 -4.56
N LEU A 463 28.49 -23.76 -3.28
CA LEU A 463 29.03 -22.48 -2.82
C LEU A 463 30.52 -22.33 -3.15
N SER A 464 31.31 -23.41 -3.04
CA SER A 464 32.72 -23.42 -3.50
C SER A 464 32.78 -23.21 -5.01
N ALA A 465 32.01 -23.96 -5.78
CA ALA A 465 31.96 -23.83 -7.25
C ALA A 465 31.50 -22.44 -7.72
N HIS A 466 30.57 -21.81 -7.00
CA HIS A 466 30.15 -20.44 -7.24
C HIS A 466 31.30 -19.45 -7.05
N TYR A 467 31.97 -19.47 -5.89
CA TYR A 467 33.08 -18.55 -5.63
C TYR A 467 34.32 -18.87 -6.51
N GLU A 468 34.58 -20.13 -6.85
CA GLU A 468 35.59 -20.50 -7.83
C GLU A 468 35.30 -19.87 -9.19
N LYS A 469 34.03 -19.87 -9.64
CA LYS A 469 33.62 -19.21 -10.88
C LYS A 469 33.80 -17.68 -10.82
N GLU A 470 33.28 -17.02 -9.78
CA GLU A 470 33.42 -15.55 -9.59
C GLU A 470 34.90 -15.10 -9.60
N ASN A 471 35.81 -15.91 -9.04
CA ASN A 471 37.25 -15.61 -9.01
C ASN A 471 37.99 -15.87 -10.35
N HIS A 472 37.35 -16.53 -11.33
CA HIS A 472 37.95 -16.80 -12.64
C HIS A 472 37.40 -15.90 -13.77
N GLU A 473 36.34 -15.12 -13.53
CA GLU A 473 35.96 -14.06 -14.48
C GLU A 473 37.00 -12.90 -14.41
N PRO A 474 37.44 -12.36 -15.57
CA PRO A 474 38.55 -11.41 -15.60
C PRO A 474 38.15 -10.10 -14.93
N SER A 475 38.85 -9.73 -13.85
CA SER A 475 38.70 -8.40 -13.27
C SER A 475 39.33 -7.36 -14.17
N ASP A 476 38.48 -6.53 -14.81
CA ASP A 476 38.94 -5.27 -15.39
C ASP A 476 39.65 -4.47 -14.28
N GLY A 477 40.96 -4.28 -14.44
CA GLY A 477 41.90 -3.93 -13.36
C GLY A 477 41.80 -2.51 -12.79
N VAL A 478 40.63 -1.88 -12.90
CA VAL A 478 40.31 -0.58 -12.34
C VAL A 478 39.91 -0.75 -10.87
N ALA A 479 40.53 0.02 -9.98
CA ALA A 479 40.12 0.11 -8.58
C ALA A 479 38.82 0.94 -8.46
N VAL A 480 37.68 0.34 -8.84
CA VAL A 480 36.36 0.97 -8.78
C VAL A 480 36.00 1.33 -7.34
N THR A 481 35.50 2.54 -7.10
CA THR A 481 35.02 3.05 -5.80
C THR A 481 33.67 3.75 -6.00
N GLY A 482 32.85 3.84 -4.95
CA GLY A 482 31.51 4.46 -5.04
C GLY A 482 30.41 3.51 -5.53
N PRO A 483 29.29 4.03 -6.09
CA PRO A 483 28.06 3.26 -6.34
C PRO A 483 28.26 2.03 -7.23
N SER A 484 29.16 2.13 -8.20
CA SER A 484 29.51 1.04 -9.12
C SER A 484 30.20 -0.15 -8.43
N ARG A 485 30.70 0.01 -7.20
CA ARG A 485 31.12 -1.10 -6.34
C ARG A 485 29.97 -1.68 -5.52
N LEU A 486 29.06 -0.85 -4.98
CA LEU A 486 27.83 -1.34 -4.32
C LEU A 486 27.07 -2.27 -5.28
N GLU A 487 26.84 -1.80 -6.51
CA GLU A 487 26.15 -2.60 -7.53
C GLU A 487 26.86 -3.93 -7.80
N ARG A 488 28.20 -3.98 -7.74
CA ARG A 488 28.95 -5.22 -7.93
C ARG A 488 28.74 -6.21 -6.78
N GLU A 489 28.89 -5.77 -5.53
CA GLU A 489 28.72 -6.65 -4.37
C GLU A 489 27.24 -7.09 -4.24
N GLN A 490 26.26 -6.22 -4.53
CA GLN A 490 24.84 -6.58 -4.63
C GLN A 490 24.55 -7.60 -5.74
N ARG A 491 25.18 -7.47 -6.93
CA ARG A 491 25.04 -8.45 -8.02
C ARG A 491 25.66 -9.81 -7.66
N SER A 492 26.80 -9.83 -6.97
CA SER A 492 27.47 -11.06 -6.52
C SER A 492 26.63 -11.78 -5.45
N LEU A 493 26.10 -11.05 -4.46
CA LEU A 493 25.13 -11.57 -3.48
C LEU A 493 23.81 -12.05 -4.12
N GLU A 494 23.38 -11.46 -5.23
CA GLU A 494 22.20 -11.94 -5.98
C GLU A 494 22.52 -13.16 -6.84
N ALA A 495 23.77 -13.31 -7.33
CA ALA A 495 24.20 -14.47 -8.11
C ALA A 495 24.26 -15.76 -7.27
N LEU A 496 24.27 -15.65 -5.93
CA LEU A 496 24.06 -16.79 -5.02
C LEU A 496 22.64 -17.39 -5.12
N ARG A 497 21.67 -16.70 -5.75
CA ARG A 497 20.28 -17.18 -5.88
C ARG A 497 20.17 -18.63 -6.33
N ASP A 498 20.96 -19.03 -7.32
CA ASP A 498 20.87 -20.37 -7.91
C ASP A 498 21.41 -21.44 -6.95
N VAL A 499 22.39 -21.09 -6.10
CA VAL A 499 22.93 -21.94 -5.03
C VAL A 499 21.90 -22.11 -3.91
N GLU A 500 21.29 -21.01 -3.46
CA GLU A 500 20.23 -21.03 -2.44
C GLU A 500 18.98 -21.79 -2.92
N TRP A 501 18.58 -21.58 -4.18
CA TRP A 501 17.47 -22.32 -4.79
C TRP A 501 17.75 -23.82 -4.82
N ALA A 502 18.92 -24.24 -5.30
CA ALA A 502 19.29 -25.66 -5.33
C ALA A 502 19.37 -26.27 -3.92
N SER A 503 19.77 -25.48 -2.91
CA SER A 503 19.74 -25.88 -1.50
C SER A 503 18.31 -26.14 -1.02
N VAL A 504 17.41 -25.19 -1.23
CA VAL A 504 15.99 -25.25 -0.85
C VAL A 504 15.23 -26.36 -1.58
N GLU A 505 15.50 -26.57 -2.87
CA GLU A 505 14.91 -27.63 -3.69
C GLU A 505 15.32 -29.01 -3.17
N ARG A 506 16.63 -29.27 -2.97
CA ARG A 506 17.14 -30.53 -2.40
C ARG A 506 16.59 -30.82 -1.00
N VAL A 507 16.50 -29.81 -0.14
CA VAL A 507 15.93 -29.97 1.20
C VAL A 507 14.44 -30.33 1.12
N GLY A 508 13.69 -29.77 0.17
CA GLY A 508 12.32 -30.18 -0.12
C GLY A 508 12.22 -31.65 -0.59
N GLU A 509 13.01 -32.01 -1.61
CA GLU A 509 13.03 -33.36 -2.19
C GLU A 509 13.49 -34.44 -1.20
N SER A 510 14.36 -34.09 -0.24
CA SER A 510 14.87 -34.99 0.79
C SER A 510 13.78 -35.62 1.67
N GLY A 511 12.60 -34.98 1.74
CA GLY A 511 11.50 -35.42 2.59
C GLY A 511 11.71 -35.20 4.09
N ILE A 512 12.78 -34.50 4.52
CA ILE A 512 13.08 -34.21 5.94
C ILE A 512 11.85 -33.67 6.71
N PHE A 513 11.01 -32.86 6.06
CA PHE A 513 9.83 -32.24 6.67
C PHE A 513 8.50 -32.94 6.35
N LYS A 514 8.52 -34.06 5.65
CA LYS A 514 7.31 -34.71 5.13
C LYS A 514 6.55 -35.46 6.23
N GLY A 515 5.25 -35.24 6.31
CA GLY A 515 4.35 -35.76 7.36
C GLY A 515 4.17 -34.82 8.56
N ILE A 516 4.93 -33.72 8.65
CA ILE A 516 4.80 -32.75 9.76
C ILE A 516 3.57 -31.86 9.56
N SER A 517 2.75 -31.68 10.60
CA SER A 517 1.55 -30.84 10.50
C SER A 517 1.89 -29.34 10.51
N ARG A 518 0.99 -28.50 9.96
CA ARG A 518 1.17 -27.04 9.93
C ARG A 518 1.30 -26.45 11.34
N ASP A 519 0.57 -26.99 12.31
CA ASP A 519 0.60 -26.55 13.72
C ASP A 519 1.85 -27.06 14.45
N SER A 520 2.33 -28.26 14.10
CA SER A 520 3.55 -28.85 14.65
C SER A 520 4.78 -27.96 14.42
N PHE A 521 4.88 -27.25 13.29
CA PHE A 521 5.97 -26.30 13.07
C PHE A 521 5.99 -25.16 14.10
N ARG A 522 4.82 -24.66 14.52
CA ARG A 522 4.72 -23.61 15.55
C ARG A 522 5.14 -24.17 16.92
N GLU A 523 4.72 -25.39 17.23
CA GLU A 523 5.09 -26.03 18.50
C GLU A 523 6.58 -26.42 18.57
N MET A 524 7.16 -26.89 17.46
CA MET A 524 8.61 -27.09 17.32
C MET A 524 9.41 -25.81 17.60
N GLY A 525 8.93 -24.65 17.12
CA GLY A 525 9.56 -23.36 17.38
C GLY A 525 9.48 -22.98 18.86
N ARG A 526 8.32 -23.21 19.50
CA ARG A 526 8.14 -22.98 20.94
C ARG A 526 9.06 -23.86 21.78
N ALA A 527 9.11 -25.16 21.51
CA ALA A 527 9.98 -26.10 22.22
C ALA A 527 11.47 -25.71 22.11
N ALA A 528 11.93 -25.32 20.90
CA ALA A 528 13.32 -24.95 20.65
C ALA A 528 13.78 -23.69 21.42
N ALA A 529 12.86 -22.76 21.70
CA ALA A 529 13.15 -21.50 22.40
C ALA A 529 12.82 -21.51 23.92
N ALA A 530 11.91 -22.39 24.35
CA ALA A 530 11.57 -22.56 25.76
C ALA A 530 12.68 -23.29 26.54
N GLY A 531 13.25 -24.35 25.97
CA GLY A 531 14.10 -25.30 26.69
C GLY A 531 13.28 -26.35 27.45
N ASP A 532 13.96 -27.20 28.22
CA ASP A 532 13.29 -28.23 29.03
C ASP A 532 12.55 -27.60 30.23
N PRO A 533 11.27 -27.94 30.51
CA PRO A 533 10.54 -27.42 31.67
C PRO A 533 11.15 -27.79 33.04
N GLN A 534 12.10 -28.73 33.10
CA GLN A 534 12.88 -29.05 34.31
C GLN A 534 14.23 -28.31 34.39
N GLY A 535 14.65 -27.62 33.32
CA GLY A 535 15.87 -26.82 33.28
C GLY A 535 17.19 -27.61 33.13
N GLU A 536 17.13 -28.90 32.79
CA GLU A 536 18.32 -29.77 32.67
C GLU A 536 19.05 -29.65 31.32
N ASN A 537 18.46 -28.99 30.31
CA ASN A 537 19.05 -28.79 28.99
C ASN A 537 19.02 -27.31 28.58
N ASP A 538 20.12 -26.83 28.00
CA ASP A 538 20.23 -25.47 27.42
C ASP A 538 19.22 -25.24 26.28
N LYS A 539 18.81 -23.98 26.12
CA LYS A 539 17.94 -23.56 25.01
C LYS A 539 18.65 -23.75 23.66
N VAL A 540 18.02 -24.49 22.75
CA VAL A 540 18.55 -24.71 21.39
C VAL A 540 18.53 -23.42 20.57
N VAL A 541 17.52 -22.57 20.78
CA VAL A 541 17.38 -21.25 20.17
C VAL A 541 17.40 -20.18 21.26
N VAL A 542 18.45 -19.36 21.26
CA VAL A 542 18.62 -18.26 22.22
C VAL A 542 18.31 -16.93 21.54
N VAL A 543 17.14 -16.38 21.85
CA VAL A 543 16.74 -14.99 21.59
C VAL A 543 17.54 -14.05 22.50
N ARG A 544 17.91 -12.85 22.00
CA ARG A 544 18.59 -11.82 22.80
C ARG A 544 17.71 -11.38 23.99
N GLU A 545 18.31 -11.28 25.19
CA GLU A 545 17.57 -11.16 26.46
C GLU A 545 16.75 -9.86 26.59
N ASP A 546 17.17 -8.82 25.88
CA ASP A 546 16.60 -7.48 25.83
C ASP A 546 15.52 -7.29 24.73
N PHE A 547 15.42 -8.20 23.76
CA PHE A 547 14.40 -8.15 22.71
C PHE A 547 12.94 -8.06 23.26
N PRO A 548 12.55 -8.77 24.34
CA PRO A 548 11.22 -8.64 24.94
C PRO A 548 10.96 -7.25 25.56
N GLU A 549 12.00 -6.53 25.95
CA GLU A 549 11.91 -5.15 26.45
C GLU A 549 11.86 -4.16 25.29
N PHE A 550 12.73 -4.32 24.29
CA PHE A 550 12.69 -3.57 23.04
C PHE A 550 11.31 -3.60 22.37
N ARG A 551 10.67 -4.78 22.29
CA ARG A 551 9.29 -4.90 21.79
C ARG A 551 8.29 -4.08 22.61
N LYS A 552 8.38 -4.09 23.95
CA LYS A 552 7.50 -3.27 24.81
C LYS A 552 7.75 -1.79 24.56
N TRP A 553 9.01 -1.39 24.44
CA TRP A 553 9.43 -0.01 24.20
C TRP A 553 8.93 0.53 22.86
N ILE A 554 9.00 -0.25 21.77
CA ILE A 554 8.40 0.11 20.47
C ILE A 554 6.91 0.45 20.64
N LEU A 555 6.16 -0.40 21.34
CA LEU A 555 4.72 -0.28 21.51
C LEU A 555 4.30 0.81 22.51
N GLN A 556 5.14 1.13 23.50
CA GLN A 556 4.81 2.04 24.61
C GLN A 556 5.40 3.45 24.46
N PHE A 557 6.55 3.60 23.82
CA PHE A 557 7.30 4.86 23.77
C PHE A 557 7.65 5.34 22.35
N VAL A 558 7.55 4.46 21.34
CA VAL A 558 7.72 4.84 19.92
C VAL A 558 6.37 4.89 19.19
N GLY A 559 5.35 4.18 19.67
CA GLY A 559 4.06 4.04 18.98
C GLY A 559 4.17 3.32 17.63
N GLY A 560 5.23 2.51 17.45
CA GLY A 560 5.60 1.94 16.16
C GLY A 560 5.02 0.56 15.87
N GLU A 561 4.91 0.24 14.59
CA GLU A 561 4.73 -1.14 14.13
C GLU A 561 6.08 -1.87 14.06
N TRP A 562 6.04 -3.20 14.23
CA TRP A 562 7.21 -4.04 14.01
C TRP A 562 6.86 -5.34 13.28
N GLY A 563 7.83 -5.88 12.55
CA GLY A 563 7.73 -7.18 11.89
C GLY A 563 9.11 -7.79 11.62
N VAL A 564 9.11 -9.04 11.15
CA VAL A 564 10.32 -9.85 10.94
C VAL A 564 10.38 -10.30 9.49
N VAL A 565 11.52 -10.11 8.83
CA VAL A 565 11.86 -10.71 7.54
C VAL A 565 12.93 -11.78 7.80
N SER A 566 12.81 -12.98 7.23
CA SER A 566 13.91 -13.95 7.24
C SER A 566 13.87 -14.85 6.01
N VAL A 567 15.04 -15.34 5.60
CA VAL A 567 15.18 -16.40 4.58
C VAL A 567 14.84 -17.79 5.14
N ASN A 568 14.63 -17.91 6.46
CA ASN A 568 14.25 -19.14 7.15
C ASN A 568 13.07 -19.85 6.45
N TRP A 569 13.13 -21.17 6.44
CA TRP A 569 12.24 -22.00 5.64
C TRP A 569 10.81 -22.11 6.19
N SER A 570 10.55 -21.73 7.44
CA SER A 570 9.21 -21.82 8.05
C SER A 570 8.86 -20.62 8.95
N TRP A 571 8.04 -19.69 8.44
CA TRP A 571 7.48 -18.58 9.20
C TRP A 571 6.68 -19.04 10.44
N ARG A 572 6.08 -20.24 10.40
CA ARG A 572 5.35 -20.81 11.55
C ARG A 572 6.30 -21.20 12.67
N TRP A 573 7.46 -21.75 12.34
CA TRP A 573 8.49 -22.10 13.31
C TRP A 573 9.16 -20.86 13.90
N VAL A 574 9.48 -19.86 13.07
CA VAL A 574 9.95 -18.53 13.52
C VAL A 574 8.93 -17.88 14.45
N ARG A 575 7.63 -17.90 14.11
CA ARG A 575 6.56 -17.45 15.01
C ARG A 575 6.52 -18.25 16.31
N GLY A 576 6.73 -19.56 16.26
CA GLY A 576 6.82 -20.43 17.44
C GLY A 576 7.92 -20.00 18.41
N VAL A 577 9.13 -19.72 17.89
CA VAL A 577 10.23 -19.17 18.71
C VAL A 577 9.82 -17.85 19.36
N LEU A 578 9.20 -16.95 18.58
CA LEU A 578 8.76 -15.65 19.08
C LEU A 578 7.70 -15.77 20.18
N ASP A 579 6.70 -16.65 20.05
CA ASP A 579 5.60 -16.84 21.02
C ASP A 579 6.11 -17.00 22.47
N VAL A 580 7.26 -17.66 22.67
CA VAL A 580 7.87 -17.91 23.99
C VAL A 580 8.34 -16.61 24.65
N VAL A 581 8.83 -15.66 23.86
CA VAL A 581 9.46 -14.41 24.33
C VAL A 581 8.54 -13.20 24.23
N VAL A 582 7.45 -13.27 23.45
CA VAL A 582 6.48 -12.18 23.27
C VAL A 582 5.05 -12.49 23.76
N GLY A 583 4.74 -13.77 24.03
CA GLY A 583 3.38 -14.27 24.29
C GLY A 583 2.65 -14.73 23.01
N ASP A 584 1.65 -15.60 23.14
CA ASP A 584 0.87 -16.07 21.98
C ASP A 584 -0.09 -14.97 21.48
N PHE A 585 0.19 -14.40 20.31
CA PHE A 585 -0.70 -13.41 19.70
C PHE A 585 -1.90 -14.06 18.98
N ASN A 586 -3.10 -13.74 19.45
CA ASN A 586 -4.32 -13.79 18.64
C ASN A 586 -4.27 -12.64 17.62
N VAL A 587 -3.71 -12.89 16.42
CA VAL A 587 -3.42 -11.86 15.42
C VAL A 587 -4.68 -11.35 14.71
N THR A 588 -5.24 -10.25 15.20
CA THR A 588 -5.64 -9.13 14.35
C THR A 588 -4.39 -8.44 13.77
N ARG A 589 -4.45 -7.88 12.56
CA ARG A 589 -3.32 -7.14 11.95
C ARG A 589 -3.15 -5.78 12.65
N ILE A 590 -2.39 -5.71 13.76
CA ILE A 590 -1.96 -4.44 14.37
C ILE A 590 -0.51 -4.53 14.92
N HIS A 591 -0.06 -5.67 15.45
CA HIS A 591 1.29 -5.79 16.03
C HIS A 591 1.98 -7.12 15.71
N GLY A 592 3.18 -7.07 15.12
CA GLY A 592 4.09 -8.22 15.00
C GLY A 592 3.66 -9.26 13.95
N TYR A 593 4.36 -9.31 12.82
CA TYR A 593 4.16 -10.37 11.82
C TYR A 593 5.48 -10.86 11.21
N VAL A 594 5.48 -12.10 10.72
CA VAL A 594 6.66 -12.79 10.19
C VAL A 594 6.49 -13.01 8.69
N VAL A 595 7.45 -12.53 7.91
CA VAL A 595 7.60 -12.74 6.47
C VAL A 595 8.83 -13.62 6.25
N ALA A 596 8.58 -14.90 6.02
CA ALA A 596 9.60 -15.89 5.67
C ALA A 596 8.98 -16.90 4.69
N ASN A 597 9.74 -17.92 4.29
CA ASN A 597 9.19 -19.04 3.52
C ASN A 597 8.27 -19.91 4.41
N ASP A 598 7.57 -20.87 3.81
CA ASP A 598 6.67 -21.81 4.49
C ASP A 598 7.02 -23.26 4.09
N ILE A 599 6.68 -24.25 4.91
CA ILE A 599 6.92 -25.66 4.60
C ILE A 599 5.60 -26.38 4.41
N ASP A 600 5.44 -26.98 3.23
CA ASP A 600 4.34 -27.89 2.94
C ASP A 600 4.65 -29.30 3.44
N GLY A 601 4.30 -29.55 4.69
CA GLY A 601 4.48 -30.86 5.32
C GLY A 601 3.75 -32.02 4.61
N SER A 602 2.84 -31.79 3.65
CA SER A 602 2.26 -32.88 2.86
C SER A 602 3.24 -33.44 1.80
N THR A 603 4.10 -32.57 1.26
CA THR A 603 5.09 -32.93 0.23
C THR A 603 6.51 -33.03 0.80
N GLY A 604 6.83 -32.20 1.79
CA GLY A 604 8.19 -31.90 2.26
C GLY A 604 8.74 -30.60 1.69
N MET A 605 8.14 -30.05 0.62
CA MET A 605 8.67 -28.92 -0.11
C MET A 605 8.57 -27.61 0.66
N ILE A 606 9.65 -26.84 0.62
CA ILE A 606 9.66 -25.43 1.02
C ILE A 606 8.91 -24.66 -0.07
N ARG A 607 7.86 -23.94 0.32
CA ARG A 607 7.09 -23.03 -0.52
C ARG A 607 7.39 -21.61 -0.10
N GLY A 608 7.81 -20.77 -1.03
CA GLY A 608 8.13 -19.40 -0.71
C GLY A 608 6.93 -18.46 -0.57
N TYR A 609 7.22 -17.29 0.00
CA TYR A 609 6.27 -16.19 0.20
C TYR A 609 5.77 -15.60 -1.13
N PRO A 610 4.56 -15.00 -1.22
CA PRO A 610 3.97 -14.46 -2.45
C PRO A 610 4.64 -13.19 -3.04
N LEU A 611 5.98 -13.15 -3.11
CA LEU A 611 6.79 -12.15 -3.81
C LEU A 611 6.35 -11.89 -5.27
N HIS A 612 5.68 -12.86 -5.89
CA HIS A 612 5.12 -12.77 -7.24
C HIS A 612 4.12 -11.61 -7.43
N MET A 613 3.54 -11.10 -6.34
CA MET A 613 2.69 -9.90 -6.32
C MET A 613 3.45 -8.67 -6.82
N MET A 614 4.74 -8.55 -6.50
CA MET A 614 5.61 -7.42 -6.92
C MET A 614 6.59 -7.81 -8.03
N ASN A 615 7.01 -9.07 -8.13
CA ASN A 615 7.86 -9.55 -9.21
C ASN A 615 7.52 -10.99 -9.60
N LYS A 616 6.82 -11.17 -10.74
CA LYS A 616 6.35 -12.48 -11.26
C LYS A 616 7.45 -13.53 -11.48
N LYS A 617 8.74 -13.17 -11.44
CA LYS A 617 9.88 -14.12 -11.52
C LYS A 617 10.41 -14.58 -10.16
N ARG A 618 9.93 -14.02 -9.04
CA ARG A 618 10.38 -14.34 -7.67
C ARG A 618 9.22 -14.91 -6.87
N THR A 619 9.47 -16.01 -6.17
CA THR A 619 8.46 -16.74 -5.39
C THR A 619 8.97 -17.20 -4.02
N HIS A 620 10.23 -16.95 -3.68
CA HIS A 620 10.90 -17.43 -2.46
C HIS A 620 11.87 -16.37 -1.92
N LEU A 621 11.99 -16.27 -0.59
CA LEU A 621 13.00 -15.44 0.08
C LEU A 621 14.30 -16.24 0.18
N LEU A 622 15.30 -15.86 -0.61
CA LEU A 622 16.62 -16.50 -0.67
C LEU A 622 17.74 -15.46 -0.56
N THR A 623 17.62 -14.34 -1.26
CA THR A 623 18.70 -13.35 -1.40
C THR A 623 18.35 -11.99 -0.80
N THR A 624 19.35 -11.09 -0.77
CA THR A 624 19.15 -9.70 -0.31
C THR A 624 18.11 -8.92 -1.13
N ALA A 625 17.98 -9.19 -2.43
CA ALA A 625 16.92 -8.59 -3.23
C ALA A 625 15.52 -9.15 -2.89
N ASP A 626 15.42 -10.39 -2.41
CA ASP A 626 14.14 -10.94 -1.92
C ASP A 626 13.77 -10.37 -0.55
N LYS A 627 14.72 -10.24 0.39
CA LYS A 627 14.49 -9.54 1.66
C LYS A 627 14.03 -8.11 1.43
N LEU A 628 14.62 -7.40 0.45
CA LEU A 628 14.18 -6.07 0.04
C LEU A 628 12.77 -6.07 -0.59
N LEU A 629 12.44 -7.09 -1.38
CA LEU A 629 11.10 -7.22 -1.98
C LEU A 629 10.05 -7.54 -0.91
N ALA A 630 10.39 -8.35 0.08
CA ALA A 630 9.59 -8.60 1.27
C ALA A 630 9.39 -7.33 2.11
N GLN A 631 10.46 -6.58 2.41
CA GLN A 631 10.40 -5.27 3.08
C GLN A 631 9.45 -4.30 2.36
N LYS A 632 9.49 -4.25 1.02
CA LYS A 632 8.58 -3.43 0.20
C LYS A 632 7.13 -3.93 0.23
N ILE A 633 6.90 -5.24 0.24
CA ILE A 633 5.55 -5.81 0.42
C ILE A 633 5.04 -5.50 1.82
N MET A 634 5.84 -5.65 2.87
CA MET A 634 5.46 -5.31 4.26
C MET A 634 4.97 -3.87 4.38
N LEU A 635 5.72 -2.92 3.82
CA LEU A 635 5.34 -1.50 3.78
C LEU A 635 4.08 -1.23 2.95
N HIS A 636 3.77 -2.07 1.96
CA HIS A 636 2.58 -1.93 1.10
C HIS A 636 1.34 -2.66 1.67
N ASP A 637 1.52 -3.74 2.44
CA ASP A 637 0.43 -4.56 2.97
C ASP A 637 -0.18 -3.99 4.26
N SER A 638 0.56 -3.16 5.00
CA SER A 638 -0.03 -2.26 6.02
C SER A 638 -0.82 -1.12 5.37
N PHE A 639 -0.47 -0.69 4.14
CA PHE A 639 -1.19 0.34 3.38
C PHE A 639 -2.41 -0.19 2.59
N SER A 640 -2.51 -1.50 2.33
CA SER A 640 -3.58 -2.09 1.51
C SER A 640 -4.97 -2.13 2.17
N LEU A 641 -5.08 -1.74 3.45
CA LEU A 641 -6.36 -1.41 4.10
C LEU A 641 -6.85 0.02 3.81
N GLY A 642 -6.08 0.82 3.09
CA GLY A 642 -6.43 2.21 2.80
C GLY A 642 -6.12 3.12 3.99
N VAL A 643 -4.84 3.27 4.33
CA VAL A 643 -4.39 4.20 5.39
C VAL A 643 -3.39 5.19 4.79
N SER A 644 -3.40 6.42 5.27
CA SER A 644 -2.38 7.43 4.97
C SER A 644 -1.94 8.12 6.26
N SER A 645 -0.99 7.50 6.95
CA SER A 645 0.00 8.27 7.71
C SER A 645 1.02 8.86 6.72
N PRO A 646 1.81 9.91 7.05
CA PRO A 646 3.15 10.02 6.47
C PRO A 646 3.84 8.65 6.43
N GLN A 647 4.58 8.34 5.36
CA GLN A 647 5.29 7.05 5.27
C GLN A 647 6.12 6.86 6.54
N PRO A 648 5.91 5.75 7.28
CA PRO A 648 6.49 5.61 8.60
C PRO A 648 8.01 5.59 8.48
N LEU A 649 8.71 6.19 9.45
CA LEU A 649 10.17 6.18 9.50
C LEU A 649 10.63 4.72 9.49
N THR A 650 11.25 4.28 8.38
CA THR A 650 11.57 2.87 8.20
C THR A 650 12.91 2.55 8.85
N VAL A 651 12.90 1.68 9.86
CA VAL A 651 14.10 1.14 10.50
C VAL A 651 14.26 -0.30 10.03
N TYR A 652 15.43 -0.67 9.53
CA TYR A 652 15.78 -2.07 9.32
C TYR A 652 16.96 -2.45 10.21
N ILE A 653 16.85 -3.59 10.89
CA ILE A 653 17.91 -4.14 11.76
C ILE A 653 18.28 -5.52 11.23
N GLY A 654 19.57 -5.77 11.00
CA GLY A 654 20.09 -7.03 10.47
C GLY A 654 21.60 -7.19 10.70
N ASP A 655 22.15 -8.39 10.54
CA ASP A 655 23.60 -8.66 10.73
C ASP A 655 24.27 -9.44 9.59
N SER A 656 23.48 -9.94 8.63
CA SER A 656 23.98 -10.81 7.56
C SER A 656 24.18 -10.05 6.22
N PRO A 657 24.98 -10.60 5.29
CA PRO A 657 25.03 -10.09 3.90
C PRO A 657 23.67 -10.07 3.20
N THR A 658 22.70 -10.89 3.63
CA THR A 658 21.34 -10.86 3.07
C THR A 658 20.58 -9.58 3.45
N ASP A 659 21.01 -8.86 4.48
CA ASP A 659 20.38 -7.61 4.95
C ASP A 659 20.91 -6.35 4.27
N LEU A 660 21.97 -6.44 3.46
CA LEU A 660 22.63 -5.28 2.83
C LEU A 660 21.66 -4.38 2.05
N SER A 661 20.85 -4.96 1.16
CA SER A 661 19.91 -4.19 0.33
C SER A 661 18.73 -3.61 1.13
N PRO A 662 18.11 -4.35 2.09
CA PRO A 662 17.17 -3.76 3.05
C PRO A 662 17.71 -2.63 3.93
N LEU A 663 18.92 -2.79 4.50
CA LEU A 663 19.58 -1.81 5.35
C LEU A 663 19.81 -0.47 4.61
N LEU A 664 20.27 -0.54 3.36
CA LEU A 664 20.47 0.63 2.49
C LEU A 664 19.17 1.23 1.92
N HIS A 665 18.04 0.52 2.04
CA HIS A 665 16.72 1.00 1.63
C HIS A 665 15.88 1.57 2.77
N ALA A 666 16.11 1.15 4.01
CA ALA A 666 15.52 1.73 5.21
C ALA A 666 15.96 3.20 5.39
N ASP A 667 15.18 3.99 6.12
CA ASP A 667 15.56 5.37 6.52
C ASP A 667 16.63 5.37 7.60
N ILE A 668 16.64 4.33 8.43
CA ILE A 668 17.71 4.01 9.36
C ILE A 668 18.06 2.53 9.20
N GLY A 669 19.27 2.23 8.72
CA GLY A 669 19.84 0.88 8.70
C GLY A 669 20.74 0.67 9.92
N ILE A 670 20.42 -0.34 10.75
CA ILE A 670 21.19 -0.70 11.95
C ILE A 670 21.77 -2.10 11.80
N ILE A 671 23.10 -2.20 11.85
CA ILE A 671 23.84 -3.45 11.91
C ILE A 671 23.79 -3.96 13.35
N MET A 672 23.21 -5.14 13.57
CA MET A 672 23.27 -5.79 14.88
C MET A 672 24.61 -6.53 14.99
N ASN A 673 25.51 -6.14 15.88
CA ASN A 673 26.78 -6.84 16.02
C ASN A 673 26.56 -8.26 16.55
N SER A 674 27.12 -9.24 15.82
CA SER A 674 26.89 -10.67 16.03
C SER A 674 28.24 -11.41 16.07
N PRO A 675 28.59 -12.05 17.21
CA PRO A 675 29.91 -12.67 17.41
C PRO A 675 30.11 -13.99 16.63
N SER A 676 29.13 -14.42 15.83
CA SER A 676 29.18 -15.64 15.01
C SER A 676 29.50 -15.40 13.53
N SER A 677 29.83 -14.17 13.12
CA SER A 677 30.01 -13.79 11.72
C SER A 677 31.30 -14.39 11.08
N THR A 678 31.10 -15.21 10.05
CA THR A 678 32.14 -15.92 9.27
C THR A 678 32.62 -15.11 8.03
N PRO A 679 33.65 -15.57 7.28
CA PRO A 679 34.17 -14.84 6.12
C PRO A 679 33.08 -14.45 5.10
N GLY A 680 33.14 -13.22 4.61
CA GLY A 680 32.04 -12.59 3.86
C GLY A 680 31.06 -11.80 4.73
N ALA A 681 31.29 -11.71 6.05
CA ALA A 681 30.53 -10.90 7.01
C ALA A 681 30.14 -9.52 6.47
N LEU A 682 28.93 -9.07 6.82
CA LEU A 682 28.33 -7.81 6.39
C LEU A 682 29.29 -6.61 6.51
N ASN A 683 30.01 -6.50 7.63
CA ASN A 683 31.01 -5.45 7.88
C ASN A 683 32.14 -5.43 6.82
N VAL A 684 32.59 -6.58 6.33
CA VAL A 684 33.63 -6.65 5.28
C VAL A 684 33.11 -6.15 3.93
N ILE A 685 31.82 -6.37 3.63
CA ILE A 685 31.18 -5.85 2.41
C ILE A 685 30.96 -4.34 2.50
N ILE A 686 30.61 -3.85 3.70
CA ILE A 686 30.45 -2.44 4.03
C ILE A 686 31.80 -1.70 3.91
N ASP A 687 32.86 -2.20 4.56
CA ASP A 687 34.23 -1.69 4.46
C ASP A 687 34.70 -1.64 3.00
N LYS A 688 34.51 -2.74 2.24
CA LYS A 688 34.81 -2.81 0.81
C LYS A 688 34.11 -1.71 0.00
N CYS A 689 32.84 -1.42 0.30
CA CYS A 689 32.06 -0.42 -0.41
C CYS A 689 32.43 1.02 -0.02
N GLY A 690 33.16 1.22 1.08
CA GLY A 690 33.50 2.52 1.62
C GLY A 690 32.40 3.15 2.47
N TYR A 691 31.47 2.34 3.01
CA TYR A 691 30.47 2.83 3.95
C TYR A 691 31.07 2.98 5.34
N ARG A 692 30.80 4.11 5.99
CA ARG A 692 31.15 4.32 7.39
C ARG A 692 30.09 3.64 8.27
N VAL A 693 30.52 3.19 9.43
CA VAL A 693 29.61 2.69 10.47
C VAL A 693 29.82 3.51 11.73
N LEU A 694 28.75 4.02 12.33
CA LEU A 694 28.78 4.67 13.64
C LEU A 694 28.04 3.82 14.69
N PRO A 695 28.41 3.87 15.98
CA PRO A 695 27.56 3.38 17.05
C PRO A 695 26.21 4.12 17.05
N VAL A 696 25.11 3.46 17.43
CA VAL A 696 23.78 4.11 17.53
C VAL A 696 23.76 5.33 18.45
N ALA A 697 24.63 5.39 19.48
CA ALA A 697 24.78 6.56 20.34
C ALA A 697 25.37 7.80 19.62
N GLU A 698 26.06 7.62 18.48
CA GLU A 698 26.66 8.68 17.68
C GLU A 698 25.78 9.10 16.47
N TYR A 699 24.50 8.72 16.45
CA TYR A 699 23.61 8.92 15.29
C TYR A 699 23.55 10.38 14.78
N LYS A 700 23.73 11.40 15.62
CA LYS A 700 23.77 12.81 15.15
C LYS A 700 24.96 13.09 14.20
N GLY A 701 25.99 12.25 14.24
CA GLY A 701 27.10 12.22 13.27
C GLY A 701 26.70 11.87 11.83
N LEU A 702 25.49 11.31 11.61
CA LEU A 702 24.90 11.18 10.27
C LEU A 702 24.64 12.54 9.60
N TYR A 703 24.48 13.63 10.36
CA TYR A 703 24.05 14.91 9.81
C TYR A 703 24.50 16.12 10.64
N CYS A 704 25.81 16.33 10.75
CA CYS A 704 26.36 17.63 11.15
C CYS A 704 26.20 18.64 10.01
N LYS A 705 25.66 19.84 10.30
CA LYS A 705 25.40 20.94 9.33
C LYS A 705 26.66 21.64 8.76
N GLY A 706 27.79 20.93 8.67
CA GLY A 706 29.04 21.44 8.08
C GLY A 706 29.08 21.25 6.56
N GLU A 707 29.83 22.12 5.87
CA GLU A 707 30.01 22.03 4.42
C GLU A 707 31.10 21.00 4.06
N ASN A 708 30.82 20.10 3.10
CA ASN A 708 31.76 19.21 2.41
C ASN A 708 32.29 17.93 3.13
N GLU A 709 31.42 17.13 3.75
CA GLU A 709 31.74 15.70 4.04
C GLU A 709 30.69 14.77 3.39
N ASN A 710 31.15 13.95 2.43
CA ASN A 710 30.32 13.02 1.64
C ASN A 710 30.49 11.57 2.16
N GLU A 711 29.85 11.22 3.28
CA GLU A 711 29.91 9.86 3.81
C GLU A 711 28.51 9.31 4.12
N ALA A 712 28.20 8.11 3.62
CA ALA A 712 27.07 7.33 4.13
C ALA A 712 27.47 6.67 5.44
N ILE A 713 26.54 6.65 6.38
CA ILE A 713 26.69 5.99 7.66
C ILE A 713 25.56 4.96 7.79
N LEU A 714 25.94 3.69 7.98
CA LEU A 714 25.06 2.72 8.65
C LEU A 714 25.29 2.86 10.15
N LEU A 715 24.29 2.55 10.96
CA LEU A 715 24.47 2.47 12.41
C LEU A 715 24.84 1.05 12.83
N SER A 716 25.38 0.92 14.03
CA SER A 716 25.65 -0.36 14.67
C SER A 716 25.27 -0.35 16.15
N ALA A 717 24.75 -1.48 16.61
CA ALA A 717 24.43 -1.71 18.02
C ALA A 717 24.83 -3.15 18.39
N ASN A 718 25.31 -3.39 19.60
CA ASN A 718 25.66 -4.74 20.06
C ASN A 718 24.46 -5.51 20.63
N ASN A 719 23.38 -4.79 20.92
CA ASN A 719 22.15 -5.26 21.55
C ASN A 719 21.03 -4.23 21.27
N PHE A 720 19.79 -4.56 21.61
CA PHE A 720 18.66 -3.65 21.45
C PHE A 720 18.61 -2.55 22.53
N THR A 721 19.17 -2.79 23.72
CA THR A 721 19.27 -1.76 24.77
C THR A 721 20.05 -0.52 24.33
N GLU A 722 21.16 -0.67 23.62
CA GLU A 722 21.90 0.45 23.01
C GLU A 722 21.03 1.28 22.05
N ILE A 723 20.10 0.64 21.34
CA ILE A 723 19.14 1.31 20.45
C ILE A 723 18.12 2.10 21.28
N MET A 724 17.61 1.53 22.38
CA MET A 724 16.68 2.20 23.29
C MET A 724 17.33 3.40 24.00
N GLU A 725 18.55 3.23 24.52
CA GLU A 725 19.29 4.25 25.26
C GLU A 725 19.83 5.38 24.37
N SER A 726 19.99 5.15 23.06
CA SER A 726 20.40 6.19 22.11
C SER A 726 19.45 7.40 22.04
N GLY A 727 18.16 7.21 22.36
CA GLY A 727 17.10 8.20 22.16
C GLY A 727 16.83 8.56 20.69
N MET A 728 17.48 7.89 19.74
CA MET A 728 17.45 8.22 18.31
C MET A 728 16.03 8.21 17.71
N LEU A 729 15.18 7.27 18.13
CA LEU A 729 13.80 7.17 17.63
C LEU A 729 12.82 8.09 18.38
N GLN A 730 13.31 8.92 19.29
CA GLN A 730 12.57 9.97 20.02
C GLN A 730 13.08 11.39 19.71
N ASP A 731 14.15 11.56 18.94
CA ASP A 731 14.74 12.88 18.67
C ASP A 731 14.02 13.59 17.52
N GLU A 732 12.98 14.37 17.88
CA GLU A 732 12.16 15.12 16.91
C GLU A 732 12.93 16.23 16.16
N GLU A 733 14.16 16.58 16.59
CA GLU A 733 15.04 17.53 15.87
C GLU A 733 15.89 16.86 14.77
N TRP A 734 16.04 15.54 14.78
CA TRP A 734 16.91 14.81 13.85
C TRP A 734 16.14 14.14 12.69
N ASP A 735 16.33 14.66 11.48
CA ASP A 735 15.67 14.10 10.29
C ASP A 735 16.56 13.10 9.54
N ALA A 736 16.47 11.82 9.94
CA ALA A 736 17.08 10.70 9.24
C ALA A 736 16.78 10.66 7.72
N THR A 737 15.57 11.09 7.31
CA THR A 737 15.19 11.08 5.88
C THR A 737 15.99 12.11 5.07
N ALA A 738 16.31 13.27 5.66
CA ALA A 738 17.19 14.27 5.06
C ALA A 738 18.65 13.79 5.00
N ALA A 739 19.15 13.09 6.03
CA ALA A 739 20.49 12.51 6.02
C ALA A 739 20.65 11.49 4.87
N LYS A 740 19.70 10.56 4.74
CA LYS A 740 19.63 9.58 3.63
C LYS A 740 19.48 10.23 2.26
N ALA A 741 18.70 11.31 2.14
CA ALA A 741 18.56 12.05 0.90
C ALA A 741 19.85 12.79 0.50
N ALA A 742 20.57 13.36 1.47
CA ALA A 742 21.88 13.97 1.25
C ALA A 742 22.91 12.93 0.77
N TRP A 743 22.95 11.74 1.38
CA TRP A 743 23.79 10.64 0.91
C TRP A 743 23.46 10.18 -0.51
N LYS A 744 22.18 9.92 -0.85
CA LYS A 744 21.81 9.50 -2.21
C LYS A 744 22.19 10.53 -3.28
N LYS A 745 22.17 11.83 -2.91
CA LYS A 745 22.69 12.90 -3.75
C LYS A 745 24.22 12.82 -3.91
N ALA A 746 24.97 12.50 -2.85
CA ALA A 746 26.42 12.29 -2.91
C ALA A 746 26.79 11.08 -3.79
N GLU A 747 26.07 9.95 -3.68
CA GLU A 747 26.25 8.80 -4.60
C GLU A 747 25.99 9.19 -6.06
N SER A 748 25.00 10.03 -6.35
CA SER A 748 24.74 10.48 -7.73
C SER A 748 25.80 11.41 -8.33
N MET A 749 26.86 11.74 -7.58
CA MET A 749 27.92 12.69 -7.96
C MET A 749 29.33 12.08 -8.03
N GLY A 750 29.50 10.78 -7.80
CA GLY A 750 30.80 10.08 -7.78
C GLY A 750 30.86 8.84 -8.68
#